data_AF-A0A7C9EW07-F1
#
_entry.id   AF-A0A7C9EW07-F1
#
_cell.length_a   1.000
_cell.length_b   1.000
_cell.length_c   1.000
_cell.angle_alpha   90.00
_cell.angle_beta   90.00
_cell.angle_gamma   90.00
#
_symmetry.space_group_name_H-M   'P 1'
#
loop_
_entity.id
_entity.type
_entity.pdbx_description
1 polymer ?
#
loop_
_entity_poly.entity_id
_entity_poly.type
_entity_poly.pdbx_seq_one_letter_code
_entity_poly.pdbx_strand_id
1 'polypeptide(L)'
;MNLRLKRLLSKQTLTSFSRISSRSICPATTIFTTFNGGKTPSPPPFQPPSNTHHLRSFHSSPHLKFSLATVQPTSSETQDSEEEDEAAMNEFLSRFVHRMRGRLNEAYPQSDKPTIDAMLLVIVDKLVGQMEKGASLQEMVMSKEDLSEDLWRTVWDVSNEVYSDMEREKKKEKMKKFLQSEQVKVLTRFASEVGVRGDMLHELRFKWAREAMEESEFYGTLERYREEEEDDEEAEEGEVVAEEAAVESNEEGARGGALPKRHGKIKYKLYGLDLSGAQWKEVADKIHEAGEVFFPQEAKPITGKCKLVTDKILAMGMDEDPQTLLNEWVELLKPNRVDWVSLLEKLKEKDSSLYLKVAEHVLDENSFQADIQDYFKLIDIHARGNRLEDVERLLEKMVERGMSPDMLTLTSLVRMYSKAGNLERAKEAFESLKSLGFKPDREIYSCMIMAYVNAGQPKSGEGLMREMETRDIKPSEETHMALLRAFAQRGDVSGAQRIVTTMQFAGYQQTPESCILLVEACGKAGNPNEARRHFDSMTRLGYKPDDRCTAIMISAYEKKNELDRALHLLLQLEKEGFEPGIATYSVLVDWLGKLQLVDEVEQMLGKIAQLGEAPPLKIQVSLCDMYSRAGIEKKALQALGVLETKKDLLAQEDFERIIQGLIKGNFVQEAQRIHKLMEDQGFTTSESLNISLMATKAFGTSSSNRRPGKR
;
A
#
# COMPACT_ATOMS: atom_id res chain seq x y z
N MET A 1 -9.00 51.26 -4.83
CA MET A 1 -7.89 51.00 -3.90
C MET A 1 -8.03 51.60 -2.49
N ASN A 2 -7.78 52.90 -2.27
CA ASN A 2 -7.59 53.49 -0.93
C ASN A 2 -8.75 53.28 0.08
N LEU A 3 -10.00 53.36 -0.36
CA LEU A 3 -11.18 53.14 0.50
C LEU A 3 -11.37 51.68 0.94
N ARG A 4 -11.02 50.71 0.08
CA ARG A 4 -11.17 49.28 0.38
C ARG A 4 -10.11 48.80 1.37
N LEU A 5 -8.87 49.26 1.18
CA LEU A 5 -7.76 48.98 2.10
C LEU A 5 -8.05 49.58 3.47
N LYS A 6 -8.44 50.86 3.54
CA LYS A 6 -8.87 51.50 4.79
C LYS A 6 -10.03 50.75 5.46
N ARG A 7 -11.02 50.26 4.70
CA ARG A 7 -12.15 49.49 5.26
C ARG A 7 -11.73 48.13 5.84
N LEU A 8 -10.80 47.43 5.18
CA LEU A 8 -10.23 46.19 5.69
C LEU A 8 -9.45 46.43 6.98
N LEU A 9 -8.77 47.58 7.10
CA LEU A 9 -7.90 47.90 8.23
C LEU A 9 -8.63 48.61 9.40
N SER A 10 -9.70 49.37 9.16
CA SER A 10 -10.27 50.32 10.13
C SER A 10 -11.25 49.75 11.16
N LYS A 11 -11.66 48.48 11.07
CA LYS A 11 -12.65 47.94 12.01
C LYS A 11 -12.01 47.43 13.31
N GLN A 12 -11.85 48.38 14.24
CA GLN A 12 -12.07 48.18 15.69
C GLN A 12 -13.56 48.35 16.08
N THR A 13 -14.48 48.54 15.13
CA THR A 13 -15.83 49.09 15.40
C THR A 13 -17.01 48.13 15.18
N LEU A 14 -16.79 46.83 15.02
CA LEU A 14 -17.87 45.82 15.06
C LEU A 14 -17.69 44.74 16.13
N THR A 15 -16.69 44.86 17.00
CA THR A 15 -16.56 44.06 18.24
C THR A 15 -17.32 44.67 19.43
N SER A 16 -18.08 45.75 19.24
CA SER A 16 -18.85 46.42 20.30
C SER A 16 -20.32 46.00 20.42
N PHE A 17 -20.84 45.11 19.57
CA PHE A 17 -22.22 44.61 19.69
C PHE A 17 -22.37 43.30 20.50
N SER A 18 -21.28 42.72 21.02
CA SER A 18 -21.33 41.53 21.88
C SER A 18 -21.23 41.81 23.39
N ARG A 19 -21.38 43.07 23.83
CA ARG A 19 -21.40 43.44 25.26
C ARG A 19 -22.70 44.12 25.69
N ILE A 20 -23.85 43.49 25.43
CA ILE A 20 -25.07 43.76 26.19
C ILE A 20 -25.74 42.42 26.49
N SER A 21 -25.24 41.75 27.53
CA SER A 21 -26.01 40.83 28.39
C SER A 21 -25.07 40.21 29.43
N SER A 22 -24.70 40.99 30.45
CA SER A 22 -24.36 40.43 31.76
C SER A 22 -24.21 41.53 32.82
N ARG A 23 -25.17 41.56 33.75
CA ARG A 23 -25.06 41.95 35.16
C ARG A 23 -26.40 41.57 35.81
N SER A 24 -26.48 40.43 36.51
CA SER A 24 -26.09 40.20 37.91
C SER A 24 -27.15 40.66 38.90
N ILE A 25 -27.60 39.76 39.79
CA ILE A 25 -27.54 39.85 41.27
C ILE A 25 -28.35 38.70 41.94
N CYS A 26 -27.60 37.74 42.50
CA CYS A 26 -27.61 37.15 43.88
C CYS A 26 -28.91 36.49 44.48
N PRO A 27 -28.88 35.89 45.71
CA PRO A 27 -28.91 34.42 45.92
C PRO A 27 -29.92 33.96 47.03
N ALA A 28 -30.06 32.65 47.28
CA ALA A 28 -30.24 32.03 48.63
C ALA A 28 -30.88 30.61 48.62
N THR A 29 -30.11 29.64 49.18
CA THR A 29 -30.42 28.80 50.37
C THR A 29 -31.67 27.88 50.45
N THR A 30 -31.41 26.57 50.29
CA THR A 30 -31.69 25.40 51.19
C THR A 30 -33.10 25.07 51.74
N ILE A 31 -33.47 23.77 51.65
CA ILE A 31 -34.11 22.85 52.67
C ILE A 31 -35.39 22.06 52.21
N PHE A 32 -35.20 20.74 52.09
CA PHE A 32 -36.02 19.54 52.48
C PHE A 32 -37.47 19.23 51.98
N THR A 33 -37.59 18.02 51.39
CA THR A 33 -38.59 16.89 51.59
C THR A 33 -40.10 17.17 51.49
N THR A 34 -41.00 16.32 50.93
CA THR A 34 -41.06 14.86 50.65
C THR A 34 -42.36 14.55 49.89
N PHE A 35 -42.37 13.49 49.05
CA PHE A 35 -43.50 12.55 48.69
C PHE A 35 -44.83 13.15 48.14
N ASN A 36 -45.56 12.62 47.15
CA ASN A 36 -45.61 11.34 46.44
C ASN A 36 -46.57 11.43 45.21
N GLY A 37 -46.44 10.52 44.23
CA GLY A 37 -47.59 9.95 43.49
C GLY A 37 -48.01 10.53 42.12
N GLY A 38 -47.92 9.72 41.06
CA GLY A 38 -48.77 9.83 39.86
C GLY A 38 -48.03 9.86 38.52
N LYS A 39 -47.76 8.68 37.94
CA LYS A 39 -47.18 8.50 36.59
C LYS A 39 -48.16 8.93 35.49
N THR A 40 -47.63 9.67 34.52
CA THR A 40 -48.30 10.18 33.32
C THR A 40 -48.16 9.22 32.12
N PRO A 41 -49.08 9.25 31.14
CA PRO A 41 -48.99 8.52 29.88
C PRO A 41 -48.33 9.34 28.74
N SER A 42 -47.89 8.59 27.73
CA SER A 42 -47.12 8.91 26.51
C SER A 42 -47.80 9.81 25.46
N PRO A 43 -46.99 10.42 24.57
CA PRO A 43 -47.27 10.48 23.12
C PRO A 43 -46.05 10.07 22.22
N PRO A 44 -46.22 9.95 20.87
CA PRO A 44 -45.56 8.94 20.01
C PRO A 44 -44.22 9.39 19.35
N PRO A 45 -43.53 8.51 18.60
CA PRO A 45 -42.07 8.58 18.43
C PRO A 45 -41.63 9.38 17.20
N PHE A 46 -40.60 10.19 17.41
CA PHE A 46 -39.76 10.81 16.38
C PHE A 46 -38.39 10.10 16.36
N GLN A 47 -37.97 9.62 15.19
CA GLN A 47 -36.60 9.19 14.91
C GLN A 47 -35.66 10.41 14.88
N PRO A 48 -34.43 10.31 15.40
CA PRO A 48 -33.24 10.06 14.56
C PRO A 48 -32.13 9.30 15.34
N PRO A 49 -30.84 9.34 14.95
CA PRO A 49 -30.17 8.83 13.75
C PRO A 49 -29.18 7.70 14.12
N SER A 50 -28.92 6.78 13.20
CA SER A 50 -27.91 5.72 13.38
C SER A 50 -26.62 6.07 12.64
N ASN A 51 -25.55 6.31 13.39
CA ASN A 51 -24.17 6.24 12.92
C ASN A 51 -23.43 5.14 13.69
N THR A 52 -22.81 4.25 12.91
CA THR A 52 -21.55 3.50 13.14
C THR A 52 -21.44 2.58 14.38
N HIS A 53 -20.82 1.39 14.37
CA HIS A 53 -19.69 0.83 13.62
C HIS A 53 -19.75 -0.73 13.58
N HIS A 54 -19.27 -1.27 12.47
CA HIS A 54 -18.47 -2.51 12.28
C HIS A 54 -18.82 -3.82 12.99
N LEU A 55 -18.85 -4.90 12.21
CA LEU A 55 -17.91 -6.02 12.39
C LEU A 55 -17.61 -6.70 11.02
N ARG A 56 -16.36 -7.17 10.92
CA ARG A 56 -15.68 -7.78 9.76
C ARG A 56 -16.18 -9.20 9.42
N SER A 57 -16.07 -9.60 8.16
CA SER A 57 -15.76 -11.00 7.76
C SER A 57 -15.11 -11.01 6.37
N PHE A 58 -13.85 -11.42 6.23
CA PHE A 58 -13.36 -12.78 5.92
C PHE A 58 -13.54 -13.22 4.45
N HIS A 59 -12.38 -13.34 3.79
CA HIS A 59 -11.94 -14.23 2.71
C HIS A 59 -12.71 -14.42 1.40
N SER A 60 -11.86 -14.52 0.37
CA SER A 60 -12.03 -15.04 -0.99
C SER A 60 -13.13 -16.08 -1.19
N SER A 61 -13.83 -15.99 -2.31
CA SER A 61 -14.49 -17.12 -2.96
C SER A 61 -14.46 -16.94 -4.49
N PRO A 62 -14.33 -18.03 -5.26
CA PRO A 62 -13.99 -18.02 -6.67
C PRO A 62 -15.18 -17.59 -7.55
N HIS A 63 -14.88 -16.90 -8.65
CA HIS A 63 -15.86 -16.54 -9.67
C HIS A 63 -16.37 -17.80 -10.38
N LEU A 64 -17.68 -18.08 -10.31
CA LEU A 64 -18.34 -19.13 -11.09
C LEU A 64 -18.63 -18.59 -12.50
N LYS A 65 -17.86 -19.03 -13.50
CA LYS A 65 -18.21 -18.93 -14.92
C LYS A 65 -18.92 -20.22 -15.33
N PHE A 66 -20.16 -20.14 -15.79
CA PHE A 66 -20.75 -21.18 -16.63
C PHE A 66 -20.13 -21.00 -18.02
N SER A 67 -19.13 -21.81 -18.35
CA SER A 67 -18.63 -21.86 -19.73
C SER A 67 -19.44 -22.91 -20.48
N LEU A 68 -20.46 -22.48 -21.22
CA LEU A 68 -20.95 -23.25 -22.36
C LEU A 68 -20.25 -22.65 -23.58
N ALA A 69 -19.18 -23.31 -24.03
CA ALA A 69 -18.38 -22.82 -25.14
C ALA A 69 -19.29 -22.67 -26.38
N THR A 70 -19.50 -21.43 -26.83
CA THR A 70 -20.15 -21.17 -28.11
C THR A 70 -19.08 -21.27 -29.19
N VAL A 71 -18.84 -22.48 -29.69
CA VAL A 71 -17.96 -22.70 -30.85
C VAL A 71 -18.75 -22.42 -32.12
N GLN A 72 -18.28 -21.48 -32.93
CA GLN A 72 -18.74 -21.32 -34.32
C GLN A 72 -18.31 -22.53 -35.15
N PRO A 73 -19.09 -22.95 -36.16
CA PRO A 73 -18.95 -24.26 -36.76
C PRO A 73 -17.73 -24.31 -37.69
N THR A 74 -16.65 -24.92 -37.22
CA THR A 74 -15.62 -25.51 -38.08
C THR A 74 -15.61 -27.01 -37.87
N SER A 75 -15.52 -27.72 -38.98
CA SER A 75 -15.97 -29.09 -39.19
C SER A 75 -15.20 -30.16 -38.41
N SER A 76 -16.00 -31.13 -37.94
CA SER A 76 -15.69 -32.52 -37.61
C SER A 76 -14.87 -32.83 -36.35
N GLU A 77 -15.52 -32.74 -35.17
CA GLU A 77 -15.30 -33.65 -34.02
C GLU A 77 -16.32 -33.49 -32.86
N THR A 78 -17.57 -33.04 -33.11
CA THR A 78 -18.46 -32.54 -32.02
C THR A 78 -19.69 -33.39 -31.67
N GLN A 79 -19.74 -34.70 -31.97
CA GLN A 79 -20.94 -35.49 -31.61
C GLN A 79 -20.97 -36.02 -30.17
N ASP A 80 -19.83 -36.24 -29.51
CA ASP A 80 -19.80 -36.82 -28.16
C ASP A 80 -19.94 -35.77 -27.03
N SER A 81 -19.59 -34.49 -27.28
CA SER A 81 -19.63 -33.44 -26.25
C SER A 81 -21.03 -32.87 -25.99
N GLU A 82 -21.87 -32.76 -27.04
CA GLU A 82 -23.23 -32.22 -26.93
C GLU A 82 -24.16 -33.15 -26.12
N GLU A 83 -23.99 -34.48 -26.24
CA GLU A 83 -24.80 -35.46 -25.49
C GLU A 83 -24.47 -35.47 -23.98
N GLU A 84 -23.21 -35.23 -23.59
CA GLU A 84 -22.80 -35.17 -22.18
C GLU A 84 -23.31 -33.90 -21.46
N ASP A 85 -23.33 -32.76 -22.16
CA ASP A 85 -23.83 -31.49 -21.63
C ASP A 85 -25.36 -31.52 -21.45
N GLU A 86 -26.09 -32.12 -22.40
CA GLU A 86 -27.53 -32.35 -22.27
C GLU A 86 -27.86 -33.31 -21.12
N ALA A 87 -27.06 -34.37 -20.91
CA ALA A 87 -27.26 -35.30 -19.81
C ALA A 87 -27.04 -34.64 -18.44
N ALA A 88 -25.99 -33.82 -18.30
CA ALA A 88 -25.70 -33.08 -17.06
C ALA A 88 -26.77 -32.02 -16.75
N MET A 89 -27.28 -31.32 -17.77
CA MET A 89 -28.38 -30.37 -17.64
C MET A 89 -29.66 -31.07 -17.19
N ASN A 90 -30.00 -32.20 -17.82
CA ASN A 90 -31.19 -32.98 -17.46
C ASN A 90 -31.13 -33.53 -16.03
N GLU A 91 -29.94 -33.94 -15.56
CA GLU A 91 -29.72 -34.34 -14.18
C GLU A 91 -29.90 -33.17 -13.19
N PHE A 92 -29.32 -32.01 -13.51
CA PHE A 92 -29.46 -30.79 -12.72
C PHE A 92 -30.93 -30.39 -12.58
N LEU A 93 -31.66 -30.30 -13.68
CA LEU A 93 -33.07 -29.92 -13.70
C LEU A 93 -33.94 -30.91 -12.92
N SER A 94 -33.65 -32.21 -13.01
CA SER A 94 -34.39 -33.24 -12.25
C SER A 94 -34.23 -33.08 -10.73
N ARG A 95 -33.00 -32.83 -10.26
CA ARG A 95 -32.70 -32.60 -8.84
C ARG A 95 -33.26 -31.26 -8.36
N PHE A 96 -33.17 -30.22 -9.18
CA PHE A 96 -33.72 -28.90 -8.93
C PHE A 96 -35.24 -28.94 -8.77
N VAL A 97 -35.95 -29.58 -9.70
CA VAL A 97 -37.42 -29.73 -9.63
C VAL A 97 -37.84 -30.51 -8.39
N HIS A 98 -37.14 -31.59 -8.04
CA HIS A 98 -37.44 -32.37 -6.85
C HIS A 98 -37.33 -31.52 -5.57
N ARG A 99 -36.27 -30.71 -5.46
CA ARG A 99 -35.97 -29.91 -4.28
C ARG A 99 -36.82 -28.64 -4.19
N MET A 100 -37.06 -27.96 -5.31
CA MET A 100 -38.00 -26.84 -5.41
C MET A 100 -39.43 -27.26 -5.11
N ARG A 101 -39.84 -28.45 -5.56
CA ARG A 101 -41.16 -29.00 -5.21
C ARG A 101 -41.33 -29.15 -3.70
N GLY A 102 -40.27 -29.59 -3.00
CA GLY A 102 -40.25 -29.63 -1.53
C GLY A 102 -40.46 -28.25 -0.91
N ARG A 103 -39.68 -27.25 -1.34
CA ARG A 103 -39.79 -25.86 -0.84
C ARG A 103 -41.14 -25.21 -1.14
N LEU A 104 -41.73 -25.49 -2.30
CA LEU A 104 -43.07 -24.99 -2.67
C LEU A 104 -44.19 -25.67 -1.87
N ASN A 105 -44.08 -26.97 -1.60
CA ASN A 105 -45.03 -27.68 -0.72
C ASN A 105 -45.00 -27.14 0.72
N GLU A 106 -43.82 -26.76 1.21
CA GLU A 106 -43.64 -26.15 2.54
C GLU A 106 -44.19 -24.72 2.59
N ALA A 107 -43.94 -23.92 1.56
CA ALA A 107 -44.42 -22.53 1.46
C ALA A 107 -45.93 -22.44 1.17
N TYR A 108 -46.49 -23.41 0.45
CA TYR A 108 -47.90 -23.45 0.06
C TYR A 108 -48.58 -24.79 0.40
N PRO A 109 -48.79 -25.12 1.70
CA PRO A 109 -49.32 -26.43 2.12
C PRO A 109 -50.76 -26.71 1.69
N GLN A 110 -51.50 -25.68 1.28
CA GLN A 110 -52.91 -25.76 0.87
C GLN A 110 -53.11 -25.84 -0.66
N SER A 111 -52.03 -25.72 -1.43
CA SER A 111 -52.10 -25.79 -2.89
C SER A 111 -52.21 -27.22 -3.38
N ASP A 112 -53.02 -27.44 -4.40
CA ASP A 112 -53.16 -28.73 -5.05
C ASP A 112 -51.94 -29.04 -5.94
N LYS A 113 -51.63 -30.34 -6.06
CA LYS A 113 -50.50 -30.85 -6.83
C LYS A 113 -50.37 -30.25 -8.26
N PRO A 114 -51.45 -30.11 -9.07
CA PRO A 114 -51.32 -29.54 -10.41
C PRO A 114 -50.98 -28.04 -10.41
N THR A 115 -51.37 -27.28 -9.38
CA THR A 115 -50.99 -25.87 -9.25
C THR A 115 -49.51 -25.72 -8.90
N ILE A 116 -48.97 -26.60 -8.05
CA ILE A 116 -47.53 -26.62 -7.73
C ILE A 116 -46.71 -27.06 -8.96
N ASP A 117 -47.21 -28.01 -9.74
CA ASP A 117 -46.57 -28.43 -10.98
C ASP A 117 -46.58 -27.31 -12.04
N ALA A 118 -47.65 -26.53 -12.14
CA ALA A 118 -47.70 -25.34 -13.00
C ALA A 118 -46.72 -24.25 -12.55
N MET A 119 -46.60 -24.01 -11.23
CA MET A 119 -45.60 -23.07 -10.68
C MET A 119 -44.17 -23.52 -10.98
N LEU A 120 -43.88 -24.83 -10.85
CA LEU A 120 -42.56 -25.39 -11.16
C LEU A 120 -42.21 -25.23 -12.64
N LEU A 121 -43.16 -25.44 -13.56
CA LEU A 121 -42.91 -25.26 -15.00
C LEU A 121 -42.52 -23.81 -15.32
N VAL A 122 -43.20 -22.83 -14.73
CA VAL A 122 -42.86 -21.41 -14.93
C VAL A 122 -41.47 -21.08 -14.37
N ILE A 123 -41.12 -21.62 -13.20
CA ILE A 123 -39.82 -21.40 -12.57
C ILE A 123 -38.70 -22.05 -13.40
N VAL A 124 -38.90 -23.28 -13.88
CA VAL A 124 -37.91 -24.02 -14.68
C VAL A 124 -37.71 -23.37 -16.04
N ASP A 125 -38.79 -22.99 -16.73
CA ASP A 125 -38.73 -22.29 -18.02
C ASP A 125 -37.92 -20.99 -17.91
N LYS A 126 -38.13 -20.24 -16.81
CA LYS A 126 -37.36 -19.02 -16.54
C LYS A 126 -35.90 -19.31 -16.19
N LEU A 127 -35.62 -20.37 -15.45
CA LEU A 127 -34.25 -20.77 -15.09
C LEU A 127 -33.46 -21.20 -16.32
N VAL A 128 -34.03 -22.07 -17.16
CA VAL A 128 -33.42 -22.56 -18.40
C VAL A 128 -33.15 -21.39 -19.36
N GLY A 129 -34.15 -20.53 -19.58
CA GLY A 129 -33.98 -19.35 -20.45
C GLY A 129 -32.98 -18.30 -19.92
N GLN A 130 -32.54 -18.38 -18.67
CA GLN A 130 -31.43 -17.56 -18.13
C GLN A 130 -30.09 -18.27 -18.23
N MET A 131 -30.06 -19.60 -18.05
CA MET A 131 -28.87 -20.43 -18.26
C MET A 131 -28.42 -20.40 -19.72
N GLU A 132 -29.35 -20.43 -20.68
CA GLU A 132 -29.07 -20.29 -22.12
C GLU A 132 -28.49 -18.93 -22.52
N LYS A 133 -28.67 -17.89 -21.69
CA LYS A 133 -28.14 -16.53 -21.95
C LYS A 133 -26.73 -16.29 -21.42
N GLY A 134 -26.12 -17.28 -20.75
CA GLY A 134 -24.78 -17.14 -20.17
C GLY A 134 -24.67 -16.07 -19.08
N ALA A 135 -25.80 -15.65 -18.49
CA ALA A 135 -25.83 -14.57 -17.51
C ALA A 135 -25.10 -14.99 -16.22
N SER A 136 -24.28 -14.08 -15.68
CA SER A 136 -23.62 -14.35 -14.41
C SER A 136 -24.66 -14.37 -13.29
N LEU A 137 -24.42 -15.24 -12.33
CA LEU A 137 -25.21 -15.44 -11.12
C LEU A 137 -25.51 -14.08 -10.40
N GLN A 138 -24.62 -13.09 -10.46
CA GLN A 138 -24.84 -11.77 -9.86
C GLN A 138 -25.78 -10.85 -10.68
N GLU A 139 -25.88 -11.05 -11.99
CA GLU A 139 -26.80 -10.31 -12.88
C GLU A 139 -28.26 -10.80 -12.73
N MET A 140 -28.47 -12.07 -12.33
CA MET A 140 -29.79 -12.68 -12.16
C MET A 140 -30.65 -11.99 -11.07
N VAL A 141 -30.02 -11.53 -9.97
CA VAL A 141 -30.73 -10.90 -8.82
C VAL A 141 -31.20 -9.47 -9.15
N MET A 142 -30.73 -8.87 -10.25
CA MET A 142 -31.00 -7.48 -10.61
C MET A 142 -32.10 -7.31 -11.67
N SER A 143 -32.59 -8.39 -12.27
CA SER A 143 -33.72 -8.33 -13.23
C SER A 143 -35.06 -8.25 -12.46
N LYS A 144 -35.67 -7.06 -12.46
CA LYS A 144 -36.91 -6.77 -11.70
C LYS A 144 -38.21 -7.25 -12.38
N GLU A 145 -38.13 -7.86 -13.55
CA GLU A 145 -39.29 -7.92 -14.44
C GLU A 145 -40.13 -9.22 -14.34
N ASP A 146 -39.67 -10.28 -13.66
CA ASP A 146 -40.30 -11.60 -13.88
C ASP A 146 -40.66 -12.47 -12.65
N LEU A 147 -39.96 -12.41 -11.52
CA LEU A 147 -40.34 -13.12 -10.27
C LEU A 147 -40.09 -12.21 -9.06
N SER A 148 -40.70 -12.52 -7.91
CA SER A 148 -40.44 -11.78 -6.67
C SER A 148 -38.99 -11.99 -6.19
N GLU A 149 -38.40 -10.97 -5.55
CA GLU A 149 -37.02 -11.04 -5.04
C GLU A 149 -36.80 -12.25 -4.09
N ASP A 150 -37.79 -12.57 -3.27
CA ASP A 150 -37.73 -13.70 -2.32
C ASP A 150 -37.81 -15.07 -3.03
N LEU A 151 -38.54 -15.15 -4.14
CA LEU A 151 -38.59 -16.37 -4.94
C LEU A 151 -37.29 -16.58 -5.70
N TRP A 152 -36.69 -15.52 -6.25
CA TRP A 152 -35.37 -15.59 -6.89
C TRP A 152 -34.27 -16.01 -5.92
N ARG A 153 -34.29 -15.53 -4.67
CA ARG A 153 -33.39 -16.01 -3.61
C ARG A 153 -33.57 -17.49 -3.32
N THR A 154 -34.81 -17.96 -3.29
CA THR A 154 -35.10 -19.39 -3.06
C THR A 154 -34.63 -20.26 -4.22
N VAL A 155 -34.86 -19.82 -5.46
CA VAL A 155 -34.36 -20.49 -6.67
C VAL A 155 -32.84 -20.55 -6.66
N TRP A 156 -32.18 -19.46 -6.32
CA TRP A 156 -30.74 -19.38 -6.17
C TRP A 156 -30.17 -20.37 -5.15
N ASP A 157 -30.75 -20.38 -3.94
CA ASP A 157 -30.30 -21.25 -2.87
C ASP A 157 -30.46 -22.72 -3.27
N VAL A 158 -31.59 -23.08 -3.88
CA VAL A 158 -31.83 -24.45 -4.35
C VAL A 158 -30.90 -24.83 -5.51
N SER A 159 -30.61 -23.92 -6.44
CA SER A 159 -29.64 -24.15 -7.52
C SER A 159 -28.23 -24.42 -6.98
N ASN A 160 -27.77 -23.62 -5.99
CA ASN A 160 -26.47 -23.84 -5.35
C ASN A 160 -26.42 -25.13 -4.52
N GLU A 161 -27.51 -25.47 -3.83
CA GLU A 161 -27.63 -26.74 -3.12
C GLU A 161 -27.51 -27.93 -4.08
N VAL A 162 -28.21 -27.89 -5.23
CA VAL A 162 -28.16 -28.95 -6.24
C VAL A 162 -26.78 -29.04 -6.88
N TYR A 163 -26.17 -27.91 -7.21
CA TYR A 163 -24.82 -27.86 -7.77
C TYR A 163 -23.78 -28.45 -6.80
N SER A 164 -23.81 -28.03 -5.53
CA SER A 164 -22.91 -28.57 -4.50
C SER A 164 -23.11 -30.07 -4.28
N ASP A 165 -24.35 -30.55 -4.39
CA ASP A 165 -24.65 -31.98 -4.29
C ASP A 165 -24.11 -32.77 -5.48
N MET A 166 -24.26 -32.26 -6.70
CA MET A 166 -23.71 -32.87 -7.92
C MET A 166 -22.18 -32.88 -7.91
N GLU A 167 -21.52 -31.79 -7.51
CA GLU A 167 -20.06 -31.78 -7.35
C GLU A 167 -19.59 -32.79 -6.31
N ARG A 168 -20.32 -32.90 -5.19
CA ARG A 168 -19.98 -33.86 -4.14
C ARG A 168 -20.10 -35.30 -4.63
N GLU A 169 -21.06 -35.59 -5.50
CA GLU A 169 -21.20 -36.91 -6.13
C GLU A 169 -20.13 -37.18 -7.18
N LYS A 170 -19.83 -36.21 -8.05
CA LYS A 170 -18.69 -36.31 -8.98
C LYS A 170 -17.37 -36.58 -8.22
N LYS A 171 -17.11 -35.85 -7.12
CA LYS A 171 -15.96 -36.07 -6.24
C LYS A 171 -15.98 -37.46 -5.59
N LYS A 172 -17.14 -37.95 -5.15
CA LYS A 172 -17.28 -39.32 -4.60
C LYS A 172 -17.02 -40.39 -5.66
N GLU A 173 -17.46 -40.18 -6.89
CA GLU A 173 -17.25 -41.14 -7.98
C GLU A 173 -15.80 -41.16 -8.44
N LYS A 174 -15.17 -39.99 -8.59
CA LYS A 174 -13.71 -39.90 -8.75
C LYS A 174 -12.99 -40.61 -7.61
N MET A 175 -13.39 -40.38 -6.35
CA MET A 175 -12.80 -41.04 -5.17
C MET A 175 -12.90 -42.56 -5.27
N LYS A 176 -14.03 -43.07 -5.76
CA LYS A 176 -14.23 -44.51 -5.98
C LYS A 176 -13.30 -45.06 -7.06
N LYS A 177 -13.03 -44.31 -8.12
CA LYS A 177 -12.04 -44.68 -9.15
C LYS A 177 -10.62 -44.73 -8.56
N PHE A 178 -10.21 -43.70 -7.81
CA PHE A 178 -8.89 -43.67 -7.16
C PHE A 178 -8.73 -44.74 -6.06
N LEU A 179 -9.79 -45.09 -5.33
CA LEU A 179 -9.79 -46.23 -4.40
C LEU A 179 -9.55 -47.59 -5.08
N GLN A 180 -9.75 -47.66 -6.39
CA GLN A 180 -9.49 -48.83 -7.23
C GLN A 180 -8.23 -48.66 -8.08
N SER A 181 -7.50 -47.54 -7.98
CA SER A 181 -6.26 -47.33 -8.72
C SER A 181 -5.19 -48.32 -8.28
N GLU A 182 -4.31 -48.71 -9.21
CA GLU A 182 -3.24 -49.64 -8.89
C GLU A 182 -2.25 -49.05 -7.87
N GLN A 183 -2.02 -47.73 -7.88
CA GLN A 183 -1.21 -47.04 -6.88
C GLN A 183 -1.75 -47.25 -5.46
N VAL A 184 -3.05 -47.01 -5.23
CA VAL A 184 -3.68 -47.18 -3.92
C VAL A 184 -3.75 -48.66 -3.53
N LYS A 185 -3.94 -49.58 -4.48
CA LYS A 185 -3.90 -51.02 -4.23
C LYS A 185 -2.52 -51.51 -3.82
N VAL A 186 -1.45 -51.02 -4.47
CA VAL A 186 -0.06 -51.37 -4.12
C VAL A 186 0.27 -50.87 -2.72
N LEU A 187 -0.08 -49.63 -2.39
CA LEU A 187 0.11 -49.08 -1.04
C LEU A 187 -0.71 -49.84 0.02
N THR A 188 -1.93 -50.26 -0.32
CA THR A 188 -2.77 -51.08 0.56
C THR A 188 -2.19 -52.47 0.79
N ARG A 189 -1.63 -53.12 -0.25
CA ARG A 189 -0.93 -54.40 -0.12
C ARG A 189 0.31 -54.26 0.75
N PHE A 190 1.14 -53.25 0.48
CA PHE A 190 2.32 -52.94 1.28
C PHE A 190 1.99 -52.71 2.76
N ALA A 191 0.98 -51.89 3.07
CA ALA A 191 0.58 -51.66 4.45
C ALA A 191 0.02 -52.92 5.13
N SER A 192 -0.63 -53.80 4.38
CA SER A 192 -1.08 -55.10 4.89
C SER A 192 0.10 -56.06 5.16
N GLU A 193 1.17 -56.00 4.36
CA GLU A 193 2.42 -56.75 4.55
C GLU A 193 3.21 -56.26 5.77
N VAL A 194 3.17 -54.94 6.04
CA VAL A 194 3.77 -54.30 7.23
C VAL A 194 2.90 -54.52 8.49
N GLY A 195 1.70 -55.11 8.36
CA GLY A 195 0.85 -55.52 9.48
C GLY A 195 -0.26 -54.54 9.87
N VAL A 196 -0.50 -53.49 9.09
CA VAL A 196 -1.62 -52.54 9.30
C VAL A 196 -2.92 -53.19 8.84
N ARG A 197 -3.94 -53.24 9.72
CA ARG A 197 -5.24 -53.90 9.47
C ARG A 197 -6.40 -53.13 10.08
N GLY A 198 -7.62 -53.48 9.69
CA GLY A 198 -8.85 -52.92 10.26
C GLY A 198 -9.06 -51.45 9.87
N ASP A 199 -9.68 -50.68 10.77
CA ASP A 199 -10.11 -49.30 10.53
C ASP A 199 -8.96 -48.37 10.10
N MET A 200 -7.75 -48.61 10.62
CA MET A 200 -6.56 -47.83 10.25
C MET A 200 -6.13 -48.06 8.79
N LEU A 201 -6.25 -49.29 8.28
CA LEU A 201 -5.97 -49.58 6.87
C LEU A 201 -7.05 -48.96 5.97
N HIS A 202 -8.31 -48.97 6.43
CA HIS A 202 -9.40 -48.30 5.73
C HIS A 202 -9.14 -46.79 5.64
N GLU A 203 -8.76 -46.14 6.74
CA GLU A 203 -8.48 -44.71 6.77
C GLU A 203 -7.30 -44.32 5.88
N LEU A 204 -6.20 -45.09 5.91
CA LEU A 204 -5.04 -44.86 5.04
C LEU A 204 -5.39 -45.03 3.56
N ARG A 205 -6.20 -46.04 3.22
CA ARG A 205 -6.65 -46.24 1.84
C ARG A 205 -7.46 -45.06 1.32
N PHE A 206 -8.29 -44.44 2.15
CA PHE A 206 -9.01 -43.21 1.78
C PHE A 206 -8.08 -41.99 1.70
N LYS A 207 -7.03 -41.91 2.52
CA LYS A 207 -6.03 -40.83 2.44
C LYS A 207 -5.22 -40.90 1.15
N TRP A 208 -4.69 -42.07 0.79
CA TRP A 208 -3.95 -42.22 -0.47
C TRP A 208 -4.82 -42.00 -1.70
N ALA A 209 -6.08 -42.45 -1.68
CA ALA A 209 -7.00 -42.18 -2.78
C ALA A 209 -7.34 -40.69 -2.92
N ARG A 210 -7.32 -39.95 -1.81
CA ARG A 210 -7.52 -38.49 -1.81
C ARG A 210 -6.29 -37.77 -2.33
N GLU A 211 -5.10 -38.11 -1.84
CA GLU A 211 -3.83 -37.54 -2.31
C GLU A 211 -3.64 -37.77 -3.81
N ALA A 212 -3.89 -39.00 -4.29
CA ALA A 212 -3.81 -39.31 -5.72
C ALA A 212 -4.85 -38.54 -6.57
N MET A 213 -6.03 -38.26 -6.01
CA MET A 213 -7.04 -37.43 -6.67
C MET A 213 -6.59 -35.97 -6.74
N GLU A 214 -6.12 -35.41 -5.63
CA GLU A 214 -5.66 -34.01 -5.55
C GLU A 214 -4.46 -33.77 -6.46
N GLU A 215 -3.54 -34.73 -6.52
CA GLU A 215 -2.39 -34.71 -7.44
C GLU A 215 -2.84 -34.75 -8.91
N SER A 216 -3.79 -35.64 -9.26
CA SER A 216 -4.35 -35.70 -10.62
C SER A 216 -5.13 -34.43 -11.00
N GLU A 217 -5.85 -33.81 -10.07
CA GLU A 217 -6.56 -32.54 -10.31
C GLU A 217 -5.59 -31.37 -10.45
N PHE A 218 -4.47 -31.39 -9.72
CA PHE A 218 -3.41 -30.39 -9.85
C PHE A 218 -2.75 -30.45 -11.23
N TYR A 219 -2.31 -31.63 -11.67
CA TYR A 219 -1.68 -31.79 -12.98
C TYR A 219 -2.66 -31.57 -14.14
N GLY A 220 -3.90 -32.06 -14.05
CA GLY A 220 -4.92 -31.80 -15.06
C GLY A 220 -5.38 -30.33 -15.12
N THR A 221 -5.12 -29.54 -14.08
CA THR A 221 -5.36 -28.08 -14.13
C THR A 221 -4.17 -27.36 -14.79
N LEU A 222 -2.95 -27.83 -14.58
CA LEU A 222 -1.77 -27.34 -15.31
C LEU A 222 -1.81 -27.69 -16.79
N GLU A 223 -2.29 -28.89 -17.15
CA GLU A 223 -2.49 -29.28 -18.56
C GLU A 223 -3.52 -28.39 -19.24
N ARG A 224 -4.66 -28.09 -18.60
CA ARG A 224 -5.65 -27.16 -19.17
C ARG A 224 -5.13 -25.73 -19.32
N TYR A 225 -4.29 -25.24 -18.38
CA TYR A 225 -3.66 -23.94 -18.56
C TYR A 225 -2.65 -23.94 -19.70
N ARG A 226 -2.01 -25.08 -19.96
CA ARG A 226 -1.10 -25.23 -21.09
C ARG A 226 -1.84 -25.33 -22.41
N GLU A 227 -2.96 -26.05 -22.45
CA GLU A 227 -3.86 -26.13 -23.60
C GLU A 227 -4.53 -24.78 -23.89
N GLU A 228 -4.92 -24.01 -22.86
CA GLU A 228 -5.44 -22.63 -23.02
C GLU A 228 -4.36 -21.65 -23.53
N GLU A 229 -3.09 -21.83 -23.13
CA GLU A 229 -1.95 -21.07 -23.67
C GLU A 229 -1.61 -21.51 -25.11
N GLU A 230 -1.69 -22.81 -25.41
CA GLU A 230 -1.48 -23.36 -26.76
C GLU A 230 -2.60 -22.94 -27.74
N ASP A 231 -3.86 -22.86 -27.31
CA ASP A 231 -4.98 -22.36 -28.11
C ASP A 231 -4.88 -20.85 -28.41
N ASP A 232 -4.35 -20.06 -27.46
CA ASP A 232 -4.06 -18.63 -27.64
C ASP A 232 -2.81 -18.40 -28.52
N GLU A 233 -1.83 -19.31 -28.49
CA GLU A 233 -0.64 -19.30 -29.34
C GLU A 233 -0.94 -19.81 -30.77
N GLU A 234 -1.80 -20.81 -30.96
CA GLU A 234 -2.24 -21.32 -32.28
C GLU A 234 -3.05 -20.27 -33.07
N ALA A 235 -3.70 -19.32 -32.39
CA ALA A 235 -4.36 -18.18 -33.02
C ALA A 235 -3.38 -17.12 -33.57
N GLU A 236 -2.13 -17.07 -33.07
CA GLU A 236 -1.06 -16.19 -33.57
C GLU A 236 -0.03 -16.92 -34.47
N GLU A 237 0.10 -18.25 -34.38
CA GLU A 237 1.12 -19.03 -35.12
C GLU A 237 0.62 -19.72 -36.41
N GLY A 238 -0.59 -19.40 -36.88
CA GLY A 238 -1.13 -19.84 -38.17
C GLY A 238 -0.38 -19.37 -39.44
N GLU A 239 0.78 -18.71 -39.32
CA GLU A 239 1.57 -18.23 -40.48
C GLU A 239 2.99 -18.81 -40.60
N VAL A 240 3.47 -19.68 -39.70
CA VAL A 240 4.85 -20.23 -39.83
C VAL A 240 4.96 -21.70 -39.41
N VAL A 241 4.29 -22.59 -40.14
CA VAL A 241 4.61 -24.02 -40.08
C VAL A 241 5.83 -24.32 -40.96
N ALA A 242 6.88 -24.91 -40.39
CA ALA A 242 7.45 -26.21 -40.83
C ALA A 242 8.93 -26.40 -40.41
N GLU A 243 9.26 -27.66 -40.09
CA GLU A 243 10.60 -28.26 -39.82
C GLU A 243 11.12 -28.04 -38.39
N GLU A 244 11.42 -29.04 -37.55
CA GLU A 244 11.88 -30.42 -37.77
C GLU A 244 11.70 -31.25 -36.47
N ALA A 245 11.52 -32.56 -36.61
CA ALA A 245 11.25 -33.51 -35.53
C ALA A 245 12.46 -34.42 -35.18
N ALA A 246 12.53 -34.76 -33.89
CA ALA A 246 13.02 -35.99 -33.24
C ALA A 246 14.54 -36.37 -33.23
N VAL A 247 15.04 -36.86 -32.08
CA VAL A 247 15.76 -38.15 -31.85
C VAL A 247 16.06 -38.40 -30.33
N GLU A 248 15.98 -39.68 -29.93
CA GLU A 248 15.97 -40.30 -28.60
C GLU A 248 17.32 -40.50 -27.84
N SER A 249 17.19 -40.70 -26.51
CA SER A 249 17.84 -41.65 -25.56
C SER A 249 19.36 -41.93 -25.54
N ASN A 250 20.00 -41.83 -24.35
CA ASN A 250 20.49 -42.98 -23.54
C ASN A 250 21.41 -42.55 -22.36
N GLU A 251 21.16 -43.11 -21.18
CA GLU A 251 22.08 -43.16 -20.03
C GLU A 251 22.78 -44.53 -19.96
N GLU A 252 24.08 -44.55 -19.65
CA GLU A 252 24.76 -45.70 -19.02
C GLU A 252 25.96 -45.23 -18.17
N GLY A 253 26.11 -45.80 -16.95
CA GLY A 253 27.41 -46.39 -16.58
C GLY A 253 28.21 -45.89 -15.36
N ALA A 254 27.79 -46.28 -14.16
CA ALA A 254 28.54 -47.14 -13.20
C ALA A 254 29.78 -46.70 -12.38
N ARG A 255 29.84 -47.31 -11.17
CA ARG A 255 30.96 -47.62 -10.22
C ARG A 255 31.38 -46.49 -9.26
N GLY A 256 31.59 -46.70 -7.96
CA GLY A 256 31.72 -47.88 -7.10
C GLY A 256 32.76 -47.57 -6.00
N GLY A 257 32.49 -47.92 -4.73
CA GLY A 257 33.46 -47.75 -3.64
C GLY A 257 32.91 -48.16 -2.27
N ALA A 258 33.17 -49.41 -1.86
CA ALA A 258 32.69 -50.00 -0.61
C ALA A 258 33.68 -49.81 0.56
N LEU A 259 33.17 -49.61 1.78
CA LEU A 259 33.88 -49.66 3.08
C LEU A 259 32.93 -50.19 4.20
N PRO A 260 33.41 -50.68 5.37
CA PRO A 260 33.29 -52.06 5.81
C PRO A 260 32.09 -52.42 6.72
N LYS A 261 31.67 -53.69 6.61
CA LYS A 261 30.56 -54.34 7.34
C LYS A 261 30.81 -54.49 8.84
N ARG A 262 29.88 -53.99 9.67
CA ARG A 262 29.76 -54.39 11.09
C ARG A 262 29.07 -55.75 11.22
N HIS A 263 29.71 -56.65 11.97
CA HIS A 263 29.17 -57.95 12.33
C HIS A 263 28.63 -57.88 13.76
N GLY A 264 27.31 -58.04 13.92
CA GLY A 264 26.67 -58.18 15.22
C GLY A 264 25.26 -58.73 15.07
N LYS A 265 25.03 -59.95 15.56
CA LYS A 265 23.71 -60.61 15.52
C LYS A 265 22.76 -59.92 16.50
N ILE A 266 21.82 -59.13 16.00
CA ILE A 266 20.66 -58.69 16.76
C ILE A 266 19.48 -59.58 16.38
N LYS A 267 18.96 -60.33 17.36
CA LYS A 267 17.71 -61.08 17.27
C LYS A 267 16.61 -60.21 17.88
N TYR A 268 15.58 -59.86 17.11
CA TYR A 268 14.27 -59.51 17.68
C TYR A 268 13.18 -60.40 17.07
N LYS A 269 12.24 -60.82 17.92
CA LYS A 269 10.94 -61.37 17.53
C LYS A 269 9.93 -60.23 17.67
N LEU A 270 9.26 -59.85 16.58
CA LEU A 270 8.07 -59.00 16.62
C LEU A 270 6.97 -59.67 15.77
N TYR A 271 5.77 -59.80 16.33
CA TYR A 271 4.52 -60.26 15.69
C TYR A 271 4.54 -61.60 14.95
N GLY A 272 5.17 -62.63 15.51
CA GLY A 272 4.95 -64.02 15.08
C GLY A 272 5.38 -64.36 13.64
N LEU A 273 6.03 -63.44 12.93
CA LEU A 273 6.72 -63.72 11.67
C LEU A 273 8.18 -64.09 11.96
N ASP A 274 8.63 -65.22 11.41
CA ASP A 274 10.03 -65.60 11.46
C ASP A 274 10.80 -64.88 10.35
N LEU A 275 11.43 -63.75 10.69
CA LEU A 275 12.27 -62.95 9.80
C LEU A 275 13.69 -63.53 9.64
N SER A 276 13.85 -64.84 9.84
CA SER A 276 15.12 -65.56 9.74
C SER A 276 15.58 -65.80 8.31
N GLY A 277 14.70 -65.55 7.32
CA GLY A 277 15.00 -65.70 5.89
C GLY A 277 15.85 -64.56 5.33
N ALA A 278 16.82 -64.92 4.47
CA ALA A 278 17.77 -63.98 3.84
C ALA A 278 17.10 -62.82 3.07
N GLN A 279 15.86 -63.02 2.62
CA GLN A 279 15.06 -62.09 1.84
C GLN A 279 14.55 -60.89 2.66
N TRP A 280 14.25 -61.11 3.95
CA TRP A 280 13.78 -60.04 4.85
C TRP A 280 14.90 -59.12 5.33
N LYS A 281 16.14 -59.61 5.23
CA LYS A 281 17.32 -58.80 5.46
C LYS A 281 17.51 -57.78 4.34
N GLU A 282 17.37 -58.18 3.08
CA GLU A 282 17.42 -57.26 1.93
C GLU A 282 16.29 -56.22 1.94
N VAL A 283 15.09 -56.60 2.38
CA VAL A 283 13.95 -55.66 2.48
C VAL A 283 14.14 -54.68 3.63
N ALA A 284 14.64 -55.12 4.79
CA ALA A 284 14.97 -54.23 5.89
C ALA A 284 16.12 -53.27 5.52
N ASP A 285 17.11 -53.75 4.78
CA ASP A 285 18.24 -52.94 4.30
C ASP A 285 17.76 -51.90 3.26
N LYS A 286 16.90 -52.27 2.31
CA LYS A 286 16.29 -51.34 1.35
C LYS A 286 15.35 -50.31 1.98
N ILE A 287 14.58 -50.70 3.00
CA ILE A 287 13.69 -49.78 3.73
C ILE A 287 14.53 -48.81 4.59
N HIS A 288 15.65 -49.26 5.14
CA HIS A 288 16.57 -48.39 5.86
C HIS A 288 17.25 -47.38 4.92
N GLU A 289 17.69 -47.83 3.74
CA GLU A 289 18.25 -46.97 2.68
C GLU A 289 17.24 -45.98 2.10
N ALA A 290 15.99 -46.39 1.86
CA ALA A 290 14.93 -45.52 1.39
C ALA A 290 14.39 -44.57 2.48
N GLY A 291 14.46 -44.99 3.75
CA GLY A 291 14.00 -44.21 4.90
C GLY A 291 14.92 -43.06 5.30
N GLU A 292 16.24 -43.18 5.10
CA GLU A 292 17.19 -42.10 5.43
C GLU A 292 17.00 -40.82 4.59
N VAL A 293 16.32 -40.91 3.45
CA VAL A 293 15.98 -39.76 2.60
C VAL A 293 14.73 -39.01 3.11
N PHE A 294 13.88 -39.65 3.94
CA PHE A 294 12.54 -39.16 4.26
C PHE A 294 12.31 -38.76 5.73
N PHE A 295 13.25 -39.05 6.64
CA PHE A 295 13.14 -38.58 8.03
C PHE A 295 13.72 -37.16 8.19
N PRO A 296 12.99 -36.21 8.79
CA PRO A 296 13.57 -34.95 9.24
C PRO A 296 14.76 -35.27 10.15
N GLN A 297 15.97 -34.89 9.74
CA GLN A 297 17.14 -35.05 10.61
C GLN A 297 16.87 -34.24 11.89
N GLU A 298 16.74 -34.88 13.04
CA GLU A 298 16.61 -34.17 14.32
C GLU A 298 17.96 -33.52 14.67
N ALA A 299 17.92 -32.29 15.21
CA ALA A 299 19.13 -31.60 15.64
C ALA A 299 19.91 -32.46 16.64
N LYS A 300 21.24 -32.50 16.49
CA LYS A 300 22.11 -33.31 17.35
C LYS A 300 21.92 -32.90 18.82
N PRO A 301 21.83 -33.87 19.75
CA PRO A 301 21.62 -33.57 21.15
C PRO A 301 22.80 -32.78 21.72
N ILE A 302 22.57 -31.51 22.03
CA ILE A 302 23.56 -30.58 22.60
C ILE A 302 23.93 -31.07 24.01
N THR A 303 25.09 -31.70 24.17
CA THR A 303 25.53 -32.28 25.45
C THR A 303 26.93 -31.80 25.86
N GLY A 304 27.19 -31.77 27.18
CA GLY A 304 28.51 -31.44 27.75
C GLY A 304 28.97 -30.00 27.48
N LYS A 305 30.18 -29.85 26.93
CA LYS A 305 30.81 -28.54 26.66
C LYS A 305 30.07 -27.74 25.59
N CYS A 306 29.47 -28.40 24.59
CA CYS A 306 28.69 -27.73 23.54
C CYS A 306 27.44 -27.04 24.12
N LYS A 307 26.83 -27.59 25.18
CA LYS A 307 25.73 -26.93 25.89
C LYS A 307 26.18 -25.65 26.60
N LEU A 308 27.34 -25.69 27.27
CA LEU A 308 27.92 -24.51 27.91
C LEU A 308 28.27 -23.42 26.88
N VAL A 309 28.82 -23.80 25.72
CA VAL A 309 29.10 -22.85 24.63
C VAL A 309 27.80 -22.30 24.03
N THR A 310 26.78 -23.14 23.83
CA THR A 310 25.46 -22.70 23.37
C THR A 310 24.81 -21.73 24.38
N ASP A 311 24.85 -22.04 25.68
CA ASP A 311 24.30 -21.19 26.73
C ASP A 311 25.08 -19.87 26.86
N LYS A 312 26.40 -19.88 26.61
CA LYS A 312 27.23 -18.67 26.51
C LYS A 312 26.85 -17.83 25.29
N ILE A 313 26.70 -18.45 24.12
CA ILE A 313 26.24 -17.75 22.90
C ILE A 313 24.87 -17.11 23.16
N LEU A 314 23.95 -17.82 23.82
CA LEU A 314 22.61 -17.31 24.16
C LEU A 314 22.60 -16.23 25.27
N ALA A 315 23.73 -15.97 25.95
CA ALA A 315 23.85 -15.01 27.05
C ALA A 315 24.82 -13.86 26.72
N MET A 316 25.34 -13.78 25.49
CA MET A 316 26.25 -12.72 25.07
C MET A 316 25.58 -11.34 25.11
N GLY A 317 26.37 -10.32 25.47
CA GLY A 317 25.97 -8.93 25.39
C GLY A 317 26.05 -8.37 23.96
N MET A 318 25.40 -7.22 23.73
CA MET A 318 25.31 -6.60 22.39
C MET A 318 26.67 -6.25 21.76
N ASP A 319 27.74 -6.09 22.53
CA ASP A 319 29.07 -5.67 22.08
C ASP A 319 30.08 -6.81 21.92
N GLU A 320 29.69 -8.05 22.25
CA GLU A 320 30.59 -9.21 22.16
C GLU A 320 30.54 -9.83 20.75
N ASP A 321 31.71 -10.20 20.22
CA ASP A 321 31.84 -10.82 18.90
C ASP A 321 31.51 -12.33 18.98
N PRO A 322 30.42 -12.79 18.32
CA PRO A 322 30.01 -14.19 18.37
C PRO A 322 31.00 -15.13 17.66
N GLN A 323 31.86 -14.62 16.78
CA GLN A 323 32.67 -15.43 15.86
C GLN A 323 33.59 -16.43 16.59
N THR A 324 34.18 -16.02 17.72
CA THR A 324 35.07 -16.90 18.51
C THR A 324 34.34 -18.09 19.12
N LEU A 325 33.16 -17.86 19.70
CA LEU A 325 32.33 -18.89 20.31
C LEU A 325 31.61 -19.74 19.26
N LEU A 326 31.26 -19.15 18.11
CA LEU A 326 30.74 -19.89 16.97
C LEU A 326 31.78 -20.86 16.41
N ASN A 327 33.05 -20.45 16.28
CA ASN A 327 34.13 -21.34 15.86
C ASN A 327 34.32 -22.51 16.86
N GLU A 328 34.34 -22.22 18.17
CA GLU A 328 34.39 -23.28 19.20
C GLU A 328 33.17 -24.22 19.10
N TRP A 329 31.99 -23.68 18.82
CA TRP A 329 30.76 -24.45 18.65
C TRP A 329 30.80 -25.34 17.38
N VAL A 330 31.30 -24.81 16.27
CA VAL A 330 31.50 -25.54 15.00
C VAL A 330 32.49 -26.68 15.18
N GLU A 331 33.61 -26.45 15.87
CA GLU A 331 34.62 -27.49 16.15
C GLU A 331 34.05 -28.63 17.00
N LEU A 332 33.22 -28.29 18.00
CA LEU A 332 32.66 -29.27 18.94
C LEU A 332 31.50 -30.08 18.35
N LEU A 333 30.58 -29.44 17.61
CA LEU A 333 29.33 -30.07 17.16
C LEU A 333 29.43 -30.62 15.73
N LYS A 334 30.28 -30.03 14.88
CA LYS A 334 30.28 -30.22 13.42
C LYS A 334 28.84 -30.10 12.87
N PRO A 335 28.23 -28.91 12.97
CA PRO A 335 26.81 -28.71 12.75
C PRO A 335 26.40 -29.05 11.31
N ASN A 336 25.21 -29.63 11.15
CA ASN A 336 24.50 -29.66 9.86
C ASN A 336 23.52 -28.46 9.77
N ARG A 337 22.83 -28.30 8.64
CA ARG A 337 21.85 -27.23 8.46
C ARG A 337 20.78 -27.20 9.57
N VAL A 338 20.31 -28.35 10.04
CA VAL A 338 19.28 -28.42 11.10
C VAL A 338 19.81 -27.91 12.44
N ASP A 339 21.06 -28.23 12.77
CA ASP A 339 21.72 -27.75 13.99
C ASP A 339 21.83 -26.21 13.99
N TRP A 340 22.18 -25.63 12.84
CA TRP A 340 22.21 -24.17 12.65
C TRP A 340 20.84 -23.53 12.76
N VAL A 341 19.81 -24.09 12.09
CA VAL A 341 18.43 -23.59 12.18
C VAL A 341 17.92 -23.65 13.62
N SER A 342 18.21 -24.72 14.36
CA SER A 342 17.83 -24.84 15.77
C SER A 342 18.52 -23.80 16.67
N LEU A 343 19.80 -23.48 16.39
CA LEU A 343 20.51 -22.41 17.09
C LEU A 343 19.89 -21.03 16.78
N LEU A 344 19.59 -20.76 15.51
CA LEU A 344 18.98 -19.52 15.06
C LEU A 344 17.57 -19.34 15.63
N GLU A 345 16.76 -20.39 15.73
CA GLU A 345 15.44 -20.35 16.34
C GLU A 345 15.52 -20.01 17.84
N LYS A 346 16.43 -20.65 18.58
CA LYS A 346 16.69 -20.33 20.01
C LYS A 346 17.19 -18.91 20.22
N LEU A 347 17.99 -18.37 19.29
CA LEU A 347 18.44 -16.98 19.32
C LEU A 347 17.31 -16.01 19.02
N LYS A 348 16.46 -16.33 18.03
CA LYS A 348 15.30 -15.52 17.65
C LYS A 348 14.31 -15.34 18.81
N GLU A 349 14.11 -16.36 19.64
CA GLU A 349 13.25 -16.30 20.83
C GLU A 349 13.82 -15.42 21.96
N LYS A 350 15.15 -15.26 22.04
CA LYS A 350 15.82 -14.55 23.13
C LYS A 350 16.23 -13.13 22.79
N ASP A 351 16.94 -12.95 21.67
CA ASP A 351 17.52 -11.67 21.27
C ASP A 351 17.54 -11.52 19.74
N SER A 352 16.71 -10.61 19.23
CA SER A 352 16.60 -10.31 17.80
C SER A 352 17.85 -9.64 17.22
N SER A 353 18.65 -8.94 18.02
CA SER A 353 19.86 -8.26 17.55
C SER A 353 21.02 -9.25 17.38
N LEU A 354 21.18 -10.15 18.36
CA LEU A 354 22.17 -11.21 18.31
C LEU A 354 21.85 -12.25 17.24
N TYR A 355 20.55 -12.55 17.05
CA TYR A 355 20.07 -13.35 15.93
C TYR A 355 20.62 -12.84 14.58
N LEU A 356 20.56 -11.54 14.32
CA LEU A 356 21.01 -10.99 13.03
C LEU A 356 22.52 -11.14 12.84
N LYS A 357 23.32 -10.83 13.87
CA LYS A 357 24.78 -11.00 13.83
C LYS A 357 25.16 -12.46 13.58
N VAL A 358 24.57 -13.40 14.33
CA VAL A 358 24.86 -14.82 14.18
C VAL A 358 24.35 -15.33 12.82
N ALA A 359 23.17 -14.91 12.36
CA ALA A 359 22.63 -15.32 11.07
C ALA A 359 23.49 -14.82 9.89
N GLU A 360 24.05 -13.61 9.95
CA GLU A 360 25.00 -13.12 8.95
C GLU A 360 26.28 -13.98 8.89
N HIS A 361 26.81 -14.42 10.04
CA HIS A 361 27.95 -15.33 10.09
C HIS A 361 27.60 -16.75 9.61
N VAL A 362 26.41 -17.24 9.93
CA VAL A 362 25.94 -18.58 9.50
C VAL A 362 25.80 -18.65 7.98
N LEU A 363 25.46 -17.54 7.31
CA LEU A 363 25.50 -17.50 5.85
C LEU A 363 26.91 -17.81 5.32
N ASP A 364 27.97 -17.34 5.97
CA ASP A 364 29.36 -17.55 5.53
C ASP A 364 29.84 -19.02 5.68
N GLU A 365 29.11 -19.85 6.42
CA GLU A 365 29.48 -21.24 6.72
C GLU A 365 29.08 -22.24 5.63
N ASN A 366 30.07 -22.97 5.09
CA ASN A 366 29.85 -24.03 4.10
C ASN A 366 28.96 -25.18 4.62
N SER A 367 28.95 -25.39 5.94
CA SER A 367 28.16 -26.43 6.61
C SER A 367 26.65 -26.14 6.63
N PHE A 368 26.27 -24.87 6.49
CA PHE A 368 24.87 -24.43 6.49
C PHE A 368 24.20 -24.63 5.14
N GLN A 369 24.95 -24.54 4.03
CA GLN A 369 24.44 -24.57 2.66
C GLN A 369 23.29 -23.57 2.47
N ALA A 370 23.60 -22.28 2.62
CA ALA A 370 22.61 -21.20 2.53
C ALA A 370 21.83 -21.24 1.21
N ASP A 371 20.51 -21.15 1.30
CA ASP A 371 19.61 -21.04 0.15
C ASP A 371 19.11 -19.60 -0.05
N ILE A 372 18.37 -19.38 -1.14
CA ILE A 372 17.78 -18.07 -1.47
C ILE A 372 16.86 -17.57 -0.35
N GLN A 373 16.12 -18.47 0.33
CA GLN A 373 15.19 -18.11 1.39
C GLN A 373 15.91 -17.61 2.65
N ASP A 374 17.09 -18.13 2.94
CA ASP A 374 17.90 -17.71 4.08
C ASP A 374 18.47 -16.29 3.87
N TYR A 375 18.87 -15.95 2.63
CA TYR A 375 19.22 -14.57 2.25
C TYR A 375 17.99 -13.64 2.28
N PHE A 376 16.87 -14.07 1.69
CA PHE A 376 15.63 -13.28 1.65
C PHE A 376 15.17 -12.88 3.06
N LYS A 377 15.17 -13.79 4.03
CA LYS A 377 14.75 -13.49 5.42
C LYS A 377 15.58 -12.36 6.03
N LEU A 378 16.90 -12.39 5.84
CA LEU A 378 17.78 -11.35 6.36
C LEU A 378 17.60 -10.04 5.60
N ILE A 379 17.55 -10.08 4.27
CA ILE A 379 17.29 -8.91 3.45
C ILE A 379 15.96 -8.25 3.84
N ASP A 380 14.88 -9.02 4.02
CA ASP A 380 13.57 -8.50 4.41
C ASP A 380 13.58 -7.86 5.80
N ILE A 381 14.28 -8.45 6.78
CA ILE A 381 14.42 -7.86 8.12
C ILE A 381 15.20 -6.53 8.06
N HIS A 382 16.34 -6.50 7.37
CA HIS A 382 17.13 -5.27 7.23
C HIS A 382 16.41 -4.21 6.37
N ALA A 383 15.65 -4.63 5.35
CA ALA A 383 14.84 -3.77 4.50
C ALA A 383 13.70 -3.11 5.30
N ARG A 384 12.98 -3.86 6.14
CA ARG A 384 11.97 -3.29 7.07
C ARG A 384 12.59 -2.32 8.07
N GLY A 385 13.83 -2.60 8.49
CA GLY A 385 14.65 -1.71 9.32
C GLY A 385 15.24 -0.50 8.58
N ASN A 386 15.04 -0.39 7.25
CA ASN A 386 15.61 0.65 6.39
C ASN A 386 17.16 0.76 6.48
N ARG A 387 17.84 -0.37 6.72
CA ARG A 387 19.30 -0.46 6.78
C ARG A 387 19.87 -0.77 5.40
N LEU A 388 20.00 0.27 4.57
CA LEU A 388 20.40 0.18 3.16
C LEU A 388 21.75 -0.53 2.97
N GLU A 389 22.76 -0.13 3.75
CA GLU A 389 24.13 -0.64 3.63
C GLU A 389 24.22 -2.16 3.88
N ASP A 390 23.48 -2.65 4.88
CA ASP A 390 23.43 -4.09 5.18
C ASP A 390 22.73 -4.88 4.06
N VAL A 391 21.66 -4.32 3.50
CA VAL A 391 20.94 -4.98 2.40
C VAL A 391 21.78 -5.05 1.14
N GLU A 392 22.47 -3.97 0.77
CA GLU A 392 23.38 -3.97 -0.38
C GLU A 392 24.53 -4.97 -0.18
N ARG A 393 25.12 -5.03 1.02
CA ARG A 393 26.14 -6.04 1.37
C ARG A 393 25.63 -7.48 1.23
N LEU A 394 24.40 -7.76 1.70
CA LEU A 394 23.81 -9.09 1.62
C LEU A 394 23.45 -9.48 0.18
N LEU A 395 23.01 -8.53 -0.65
CA LEU A 395 22.74 -8.76 -2.07
C LEU A 395 24.03 -9.06 -2.85
N GLU A 396 25.10 -8.32 -2.60
CA GLU A 396 26.40 -8.59 -3.22
C GLU A 396 26.88 -10.01 -2.88
N LYS A 397 26.84 -10.38 -1.60
CA LYS A 397 27.17 -11.75 -1.14
C LYS A 397 26.31 -12.83 -1.80
N MET A 398 25.01 -12.56 -1.99
CA MET A 398 24.09 -13.50 -2.63
C MET A 398 24.50 -13.73 -4.09
N VAL A 399 24.80 -12.66 -4.82
CA VAL A 399 25.23 -12.71 -6.23
C VAL A 399 26.61 -13.35 -6.39
N GLU A 400 27.57 -13.08 -5.51
CA GLU A 400 28.90 -13.70 -5.50
C GLU A 400 28.84 -15.23 -5.39
N ARG A 401 27.80 -15.75 -4.75
CA ARG A 401 27.54 -17.20 -4.63
C ARG A 401 26.74 -17.78 -5.78
N GLY A 402 26.48 -17.00 -6.82
CA GLY A 402 25.72 -17.42 -7.99
C GLY A 402 24.21 -17.53 -7.75
N MET A 403 23.69 -16.94 -6.67
CA MET A 403 22.25 -16.88 -6.42
C MET A 403 21.67 -15.56 -6.95
N SER A 404 20.57 -15.64 -7.69
CA SER A 404 19.82 -14.46 -8.14
C SER A 404 18.71 -14.09 -7.16
N PRO A 405 18.49 -12.79 -6.87
CA PRO A 405 17.36 -12.32 -6.08
C PRO A 405 16.02 -12.84 -6.65
N ASP A 406 15.21 -13.45 -5.79
CA ASP A 406 13.86 -13.90 -6.14
C ASP A 406 12.84 -12.75 -6.09
N MET A 407 11.61 -13.04 -6.52
CA MET A 407 10.48 -12.10 -6.51
C MET A 407 10.28 -11.45 -5.13
N LEU A 408 10.34 -12.25 -4.06
CA LEU A 408 10.10 -11.77 -2.70
C LEU A 408 11.20 -10.78 -2.28
N THR A 409 12.46 -11.10 -2.61
CA THR A 409 13.60 -10.22 -2.39
C THR A 409 13.43 -8.91 -3.15
N LEU A 410 13.18 -8.97 -4.46
CA LEU A 410 12.99 -7.78 -5.30
C LEU A 410 11.83 -6.90 -4.82
N THR A 411 10.73 -7.50 -4.39
CA THR A 411 9.58 -6.77 -3.83
C THR A 411 9.97 -6.00 -2.56
N SER A 412 10.71 -6.64 -1.64
CA SER A 412 11.19 -5.98 -0.43
C SER A 412 12.21 -4.88 -0.73
N LEU A 413 13.04 -5.03 -1.77
CA LEU A 413 13.95 -4.00 -2.24
C LEU A 413 13.20 -2.78 -2.79
N VAL A 414 12.21 -2.96 -3.66
CA VAL A 414 11.39 -1.84 -4.18
C VAL A 414 10.77 -1.05 -3.04
N ARG A 415 10.17 -1.74 -2.06
CA ARG A 415 9.51 -1.12 -0.92
C ARG A 415 10.49 -0.28 -0.08
N MET A 416 11.68 -0.82 0.16
CA MET A 416 12.73 -0.18 0.96
C MET A 416 13.40 0.99 0.23
N TYR A 417 13.85 0.80 -1.02
CA TYR A 417 14.47 1.87 -1.80
C TYR A 417 13.51 3.03 -2.06
N SER A 418 12.21 2.74 -2.26
CA SER A 418 11.17 3.77 -2.37
C SER A 418 11.04 4.61 -1.10
N LYS A 419 11.09 3.96 0.08
CA LYS A 419 11.04 4.64 1.38
C LYS A 419 12.31 5.44 1.70
N ALA A 420 13.46 4.93 1.28
CA ALA A 420 14.75 5.60 1.39
C ALA A 420 14.90 6.79 0.44
N GLY A 421 14.01 6.93 -0.56
CA GLY A 421 14.13 7.95 -1.60
C GLY A 421 15.20 7.66 -2.64
N ASN A 422 15.74 6.44 -2.70
CA ASN A 422 16.70 6.03 -3.70
C ASN A 422 15.98 5.55 -4.96
N LEU A 423 15.62 6.50 -5.83
CA LEU A 423 14.80 6.24 -7.02
C LEU A 423 15.46 5.27 -8.01
N GLU A 424 16.77 5.40 -8.25
CA GLU A 424 17.46 4.61 -9.28
C GLU A 424 17.49 3.12 -8.92
N ARG A 425 17.88 2.79 -7.67
CA ARG A 425 17.82 1.40 -7.17
C ARG A 425 16.40 0.84 -7.13
N ALA A 426 15.41 1.67 -6.79
CA ALA A 426 14.01 1.27 -6.81
C ALA A 426 13.55 0.90 -8.22
N LYS A 427 13.95 1.66 -9.24
CA LYS A 427 13.67 1.35 -10.67
C LYS A 427 14.36 0.05 -11.10
N GLU A 428 15.64 -0.12 -10.78
CA GLU A 428 16.39 -1.33 -11.11
C GLU A 428 15.68 -2.59 -10.56
N ALA A 429 15.29 -2.55 -9.28
CA ALA A 429 14.57 -3.65 -8.65
C ALA A 429 13.16 -3.87 -9.26
N PHE A 430 12.46 -2.80 -9.61
CA PHE A 430 11.13 -2.86 -10.20
C PHE A 430 11.14 -3.42 -11.64
N GLU A 431 12.09 -2.99 -12.48
CA GLU A 431 12.25 -3.53 -13.82
C GLU A 431 12.76 -4.98 -13.80
N SER A 432 13.64 -5.32 -12.85
CA SER A 432 14.05 -6.71 -12.63
C SER A 432 12.87 -7.60 -12.22
N LEU A 433 11.94 -7.07 -11.42
CA LEU A 433 10.73 -7.80 -11.04
C LEU A 433 9.84 -8.04 -12.28
N LYS A 434 9.70 -7.04 -13.16
CA LYS A 434 8.95 -7.19 -14.42
C LYS A 434 9.61 -8.16 -15.41
N SER A 435 10.94 -8.10 -15.56
CA SER A 435 11.68 -8.93 -16.52
C SER A 435 11.65 -10.42 -16.17
N LEU A 436 11.44 -10.76 -14.90
CA LEU A 436 11.19 -12.13 -14.44
C LEU A 436 9.74 -12.61 -14.71
N GLY A 437 8.96 -11.86 -15.50
CA GLY A 437 7.57 -12.20 -15.84
C GLY A 437 6.56 -11.91 -14.72
N PHE A 438 7.01 -11.33 -13.59
CA PHE A 438 6.10 -11.03 -12.49
C PHE A 438 5.26 -9.79 -12.78
N LYS A 439 3.99 -9.90 -12.41
CA LYS A 439 2.97 -8.86 -12.50
C LYS A 439 2.99 -8.07 -11.18
N PRO A 440 3.53 -6.82 -11.14
CA PRO A 440 3.52 -6.03 -9.90
C PRO A 440 2.09 -5.79 -9.43
N ASP A 441 1.89 -5.85 -8.12
CA ASP A 441 0.61 -5.58 -7.48
C ASP A 441 0.41 -4.09 -7.19
N ARG A 442 -0.78 -3.75 -6.66
CA ARG A 442 -1.14 -2.39 -6.31
C ARG A 442 -0.16 -1.73 -5.33
N GLU A 443 0.40 -2.49 -4.39
CA GLU A 443 1.28 -1.95 -3.35
C GLU A 443 2.63 -1.55 -3.96
N ILE A 444 3.21 -2.42 -4.79
CA ILE A 444 4.50 -2.17 -5.46
C ILE A 444 4.41 -0.93 -6.36
N TYR A 445 3.35 -0.81 -7.18
CA TYR A 445 3.16 0.40 -7.98
C TYR A 445 3.02 1.65 -7.11
N SER A 446 2.26 1.58 -6.01
CA SER A 446 2.09 2.72 -5.11
C SER A 446 3.44 3.17 -4.51
N CYS A 447 4.29 2.22 -4.11
CA CYS A 447 5.66 2.50 -3.65
C CYS A 447 6.48 3.21 -4.73
N MET A 448 6.46 2.70 -5.97
CA MET A 448 7.19 3.32 -7.07
C MET A 448 6.67 4.71 -7.42
N ILE A 449 5.37 4.93 -7.45
CA ILE A 449 4.77 6.25 -7.69
C ILE A 449 5.20 7.23 -6.59
N MET A 450 5.20 6.80 -5.32
CA MET A 450 5.70 7.60 -4.21
C MET A 450 7.20 7.91 -4.35
N ALA A 451 8.01 6.95 -4.79
CA ALA A 451 9.43 7.16 -5.06
C ALA A 451 9.64 8.25 -6.13
N TYR A 452 8.89 8.20 -7.24
CA TYR A 452 8.91 9.24 -8.28
C TYR A 452 8.43 10.59 -7.76
N VAL A 453 7.38 10.63 -6.94
CA VAL A 453 6.89 11.88 -6.31
C VAL A 453 7.98 12.50 -5.42
N ASN A 454 8.61 11.70 -4.56
CA ASN A 454 9.65 12.14 -3.63
C ASN A 454 10.91 12.62 -4.36
N ALA A 455 11.26 11.99 -5.49
CA ALA A 455 12.36 12.41 -6.34
C ALA A 455 12.05 13.65 -7.21
N GLY A 456 10.86 14.24 -7.09
CA GLY A 456 10.46 15.36 -7.93
C GLY A 456 10.28 14.95 -9.40
N GLN A 457 9.70 13.79 -9.69
CA GLN A 457 9.38 13.34 -11.03
C GLN A 457 7.92 12.88 -11.15
N PRO A 458 6.92 13.72 -10.81
CA PRO A 458 5.52 13.30 -10.77
C PRO A 458 4.96 12.91 -12.14
N LYS A 459 5.53 13.38 -13.26
CA LYS A 459 5.12 12.96 -14.62
C LYS A 459 5.42 11.48 -14.87
N SER A 460 6.57 10.98 -14.41
CA SER A 460 6.92 9.56 -14.50
C SER A 460 6.05 8.72 -13.56
N GLY A 461 5.78 9.22 -12.35
CA GLY A 461 4.82 8.59 -11.43
C GLY A 461 3.40 8.51 -12.01
N GLU A 462 2.96 9.54 -12.74
CA GLU A 462 1.69 9.48 -13.47
C GLU A 462 1.71 8.46 -14.62
N GLY A 463 2.85 8.27 -15.30
CA GLY A 463 3.03 7.21 -16.29
C GLY A 463 2.78 5.82 -15.69
N LEU A 464 3.36 5.53 -14.53
CA LEU A 464 3.09 4.28 -13.80
C LEU A 464 1.64 4.14 -13.36
N MET A 465 1.00 5.23 -12.95
CA MET A 465 -0.42 5.20 -12.58
C MET A 465 -1.31 4.82 -13.78
N ARG A 466 -0.97 5.28 -15.00
CA ARG A 466 -1.67 4.86 -16.23
C ARG A 466 -1.40 3.40 -16.55
N GLU A 467 -0.17 2.93 -16.34
CA GLU A 467 0.17 1.50 -16.49
C GLU A 467 -0.69 0.64 -15.53
N MET A 468 -0.91 1.09 -14.29
CA MET A 468 -1.84 0.41 -13.37
C MET A 468 -3.25 0.34 -13.94
N GLU A 469 -3.77 1.46 -14.46
CA GLU A 469 -5.11 1.54 -15.05
C GLU A 469 -5.26 0.63 -16.27
N THR A 470 -4.25 0.54 -17.16
CA THR A 470 -4.27 -0.39 -18.31
C THR A 470 -4.25 -1.86 -17.93
N ARG A 471 -3.90 -2.17 -16.68
CA ARG A 471 -3.85 -3.53 -16.13
C ARG A 471 -5.03 -3.80 -15.18
N ASP A 472 -6.06 -2.96 -15.22
CA ASP A 472 -7.23 -2.98 -14.34
C ASP A 472 -6.90 -2.92 -12.83
N ILE A 473 -5.72 -2.37 -12.48
CA ILE A 473 -5.29 -2.15 -11.10
C ILE A 473 -5.69 -0.73 -10.70
N LYS A 474 -6.70 -0.60 -9.84
CA LYS A 474 -7.16 0.71 -9.35
C LYS A 474 -6.12 1.40 -8.47
N PRO A 475 -5.59 2.60 -8.84
CA PRO A 475 -4.70 3.35 -7.99
C PRO A 475 -5.40 3.82 -6.71
N SER A 476 -4.66 3.93 -5.60
CA SER A 476 -5.25 4.37 -4.32
C SER A 476 -5.57 5.87 -4.32
N GLU A 477 -6.46 6.29 -3.41
CA GLU A 477 -6.72 7.71 -3.16
C GLU A 477 -5.44 8.44 -2.72
N GLU A 478 -4.62 7.79 -1.90
CA GLU A 478 -3.34 8.33 -1.44
C GLU A 478 -2.37 8.58 -2.59
N THR A 479 -2.32 7.66 -3.57
CA THR A 479 -1.50 7.78 -4.78
C THR A 479 -1.91 8.99 -5.61
N HIS A 480 -3.21 9.19 -5.84
CA HIS A 480 -3.74 10.37 -6.54
C HIS A 480 -3.39 11.65 -5.79
N MET A 481 -3.63 11.68 -4.47
CA MET A 481 -3.34 12.87 -3.65
C MET A 481 -1.85 13.19 -3.60
N ALA A 482 -0.96 12.20 -3.59
CA ALA A 482 0.48 12.40 -3.64
C ALA A 482 0.92 13.05 -4.96
N LEU A 483 0.43 12.55 -6.09
CA LEU A 483 0.69 13.14 -7.40
C LEU A 483 0.11 14.55 -7.52
N LEU A 484 -1.13 14.76 -7.04
CA LEU A 484 -1.77 16.07 -7.03
C LEU A 484 -0.95 17.09 -6.24
N ARG A 485 -0.48 16.73 -5.04
CA ARG A 485 0.42 17.58 -4.24
C ARG A 485 1.70 17.91 -5.00
N ALA A 486 2.31 16.92 -5.65
CA ALA A 486 3.55 17.12 -6.39
C ALA A 486 3.37 18.05 -7.61
N PHE A 487 2.29 17.91 -8.38
CA PHE A 487 1.97 18.82 -9.48
C PHE A 487 1.61 20.22 -8.99
N ALA A 488 0.82 20.32 -7.91
CA ALA A 488 0.47 21.59 -7.29
C ALA A 488 1.72 22.34 -6.82
N GLN A 489 2.65 21.65 -6.17
CA GLN A 489 3.90 22.25 -5.69
C GLN A 489 4.77 22.83 -6.81
N ARG A 490 4.68 22.27 -8.02
CA ARG A 490 5.38 22.73 -9.23
C ARG A 490 4.65 23.83 -9.99
N GLY A 491 3.38 24.08 -9.65
CA GLY A 491 2.51 24.95 -10.45
C GLY A 491 2.12 24.34 -11.80
N ASP A 492 2.17 23.02 -11.95
CA ASP A 492 1.69 22.36 -13.17
C ASP A 492 0.18 22.16 -13.09
N VAL A 493 -0.56 23.16 -13.59
CA VAL A 493 -2.02 23.20 -13.58
C VAL A 493 -2.61 22.04 -14.40
N SER A 494 -2.01 21.75 -15.55
CA SER A 494 -2.46 20.68 -16.43
C SER A 494 -2.31 19.30 -15.78
N GLY A 495 -1.17 19.10 -15.10
CA GLY A 495 -0.89 17.96 -14.24
C GLY A 495 -1.95 17.77 -13.17
N ALA A 496 -2.13 18.79 -12.34
CA ALA A 496 -3.05 18.77 -11.21
C ALA A 496 -4.51 18.51 -11.65
N GLN A 497 -4.97 19.17 -12.71
CA GLN A 497 -6.34 18.99 -13.22
C GLN A 497 -6.57 17.58 -13.76
N ARG A 498 -5.59 16.99 -14.47
CA ARG A 498 -5.66 15.60 -14.96
C ARG A 498 -5.82 14.62 -13.80
N ILE A 499 -4.98 14.73 -12.76
CA ILE A 499 -5.04 13.85 -11.59
C ILE A 499 -6.39 13.94 -10.86
N VAL A 500 -6.94 15.15 -10.70
CA VAL A 500 -8.28 15.29 -10.09
C VAL A 500 -9.37 14.67 -10.96
N THR A 501 -9.24 14.78 -12.28
CA THR A 501 -10.19 14.19 -13.22
C THR A 501 -10.12 12.66 -13.17
N THR A 502 -8.93 12.06 -13.18
CA THR A 502 -8.76 10.60 -13.03
C THR A 502 -9.25 10.12 -11.66
N MET A 503 -8.99 10.88 -10.60
CA MET A 503 -9.50 10.60 -9.26
C MET A 503 -11.05 10.52 -9.23
N GLN A 504 -11.74 11.43 -9.94
CA GLN A 504 -13.20 11.39 -10.07
C GLN A 504 -13.70 10.20 -10.88
N PHE A 505 -13.06 9.88 -12.01
CA PHE A 505 -13.42 8.71 -12.82
C PHE A 505 -13.18 7.39 -12.08
N ALA A 506 -12.19 7.34 -11.19
CA ALA A 506 -11.96 6.23 -10.27
C ALA A 506 -13.00 6.16 -9.13
N GLY A 507 -13.98 7.08 -9.07
CA GLY A 507 -15.05 7.10 -8.08
C GLY A 507 -14.67 7.71 -6.73
N TYR A 508 -13.53 8.39 -6.63
CA TYR A 508 -13.15 9.12 -5.43
C TYR A 508 -13.78 10.52 -5.44
N GLN A 509 -14.40 10.91 -4.33
CA GLN A 509 -15.00 12.24 -4.17
C GLN A 509 -13.90 13.30 -3.98
N GLN A 510 -14.11 14.48 -4.56
CA GLN A 510 -13.18 15.60 -4.35
C GLN A 510 -13.17 16.01 -2.88
N THR A 511 -11.99 15.95 -2.26
CA THR A 511 -11.79 16.42 -0.89
C THR A 511 -11.51 17.92 -0.85
N PRO A 512 -11.71 18.61 0.30
CA PRO A 512 -11.31 20.01 0.47
C PRO A 512 -9.82 20.22 0.12
N GLU A 513 -8.96 19.29 0.53
CA GLU A 513 -7.53 19.32 0.22
C GLU A 513 -7.28 19.30 -1.29
N SER A 514 -7.97 18.44 -2.04
CA SER A 514 -7.82 18.38 -3.51
C SER A 514 -8.17 19.70 -4.19
N CYS A 515 -9.20 20.40 -3.70
CA CYS A 515 -9.58 21.72 -4.21
C CYS A 515 -8.53 22.78 -3.91
N ILE A 516 -7.99 22.79 -2.69
CA ILE A 516 -6.92 23.73 -2.28
C ILE A 516 -5.68 23.51 -3.14
N LEU A 517 -5.32 22.27 -3.43
CA LEU A 517 -4.16 21.94 -4.28
C LEU A 517 -4.33 22.40 -5.73
N LEU A 518 -5.54 22.37 -6.29
CA LEU A 518 -5.80 22.97 -7.61
C LEU A 518 -5.61 24.50 -7.60
N VAL A 519 -6.09 25.16 -6.54
CA VAL A 519 -5.87 26.61 -6.35
C VAL A 519 -4.36 26.89 -6.18
N GLU A 520 -3.63 26.05 -5.45
CA GLU A 520 -2.17 26.15 -5.29
C GLU A 520 -1.44 26.00 -6.63
N ALA A 521 -1.80 25.01 -7.44
CA ALA A 521 -1.21 24.80 -8.75
C ALA A 521 -1.35 26.06 -9.63
N CYS A 522 -2.56 26.62 -9.69
CA CYS A 522 -2.85 27.84 -10.46
C CYS A 522 -2.15 29.08 -9.89
N GLY A 523 -2.09 29.20 -8.56
CA GLY A 523 -1.40 30.29 -7.88
C GLY A 523 0.11 30.23 -8.11
N LYS A 524 0.70 29.04 -8.13
CA LYS A 524 2.13 28.84 -8.46
C LYS A 524 2.43 29.14 -9.92
N ALA A 525 1.56 28.76 -10.85
CA ALA A 525 1.63 29.14 -12.26
C ALA A 525 1.44 30.65 -12.51
N GLY A 526 0.90 31.39 -11.54
CA GLY A 526 0.60 32.82 -11.69
C GLY A 526 -0.62 33.08 -12.57
N ASN A 527 -1.59 32.15 -12.60
CA ASN A 527 -2.87 32.31 -13.29
C ASN A 527 -4.00 32.59 -12.30
N PRO A 528 -4.23 33.85 -11.86
CA PRO A 528 -5.23 34.16 -10.84
C PRO A 528 -6.66 33.93 -11.31
N ASN A 529 -6.94 34.02 -12.62
CA ASN A 529 -8.31 33.81 -13.13
C ASN A 529 -8.73 32.33 -12.98
N GLU A 530 -7.81 31.41 -13.28
CA GLU A 530 -8.05 29.98 -13.13
C GLU A 530 -8.06 29.56 -11.66
N ALA A 531 -7.13 30.09 -10.86
CA ALA A 531 -7.15 29.92 -9.40
C ALA A 531 -8.50 30.36 -8.80
N ARG A 532 -9.04 31.50 -9.26
CA ARG A 532 -10.35 31.99 -8.81
C ARG A 532 -11.49 31.05 -9.19
N ARG A 533 -11.47 30.47 -10.40
CA ARG A 533 -12.49 29.49 -10.82
C ARG A 533 -12.49 28.27 -9.91
N HIS A 534 -11.32 27.73 -9.57
CA HIS A 534 -11.21 26.59 -8.65
C HIS A 534 -11.62 26.97 -7.23
N PHE A 535 -11.26 28.17 -6.76
CA PHE A 535 -11.69 28.71 -5.48
C PHE A 535 -13.21 28.83 -5.38
N ASP A 536 -13.87 29.45 -6.37
CA ASP A 536 -15.33 29.55 -6.41
C ASP A 536 -15.98 28.17 -6.57
N SER A 537 -15.33 27.23 -7.28
CA SER A 537 -15.79 25.85 -7.38
C SER A 537 -15.78 25.12 -6.05
N MET A 538 -14.74 25.32 -5.23
CA MET A 538 -14.67 24.80 -3.86
C MET A 538 -15.87 25.28 -3.03
N THR A 539 -16.21 26.57 -3.12
CA THR A 539 -17.38 27.14 -2.43
C THR A 539 -18.70 26.54 -2.93
N ARG A 540 -18.84 26.32 -4.24
CA ARG A 540 -20.04 25.69 -4.84
C ARG A 540 -20.22 24.23 -4.40
N LEU A 541 -19.13 23.51 -4.13
CA LEU A 541 -19.16 22.16 -3.55
C LEU A 541 -19.53 22.15 -2.06
N GLY A 542 -19.75 23.31 -1.45
CA GLY A 542 -20.13 23.46 -0.05
C GLY A 542 -18.94 23.54 0.91
N TYR A 543 -17.71 23.56 0.40
CA TYR A 543 -16.51 23.72 1.22
C TYR A 543 -16.21 25.19 1.49
N LYS A 544 -15.89 25.50 2.76
CA LYS A 544 -15.45 26.84 3.15
C LYS A 544 -13.94 26.97 2.93
N PRO A 545 -13.46 27.99 2.19
CA PRO A 545 -12.03 28.25 2.05
C PRO A 545 -11.41 28.49 3.42
N ASP A 546 -10.28 27.83 3.69
CA ASP A 546 -9.49 28.06 4.88
C ASP A 546 -8.51 29.23 4.68
N ASP A 547 -7.79 29.60 5.73
CA ASP A 547 -6.79 30.67 5.68
C ASP A 547 -5.67 30.36 4.68
N ARG A 548 -5.27 29.09 4.55
CA ARG A 548 -4.25 28.66 3.59
C ARG A 548 -4.70 28.87 2.14
N CYS A 549 -5.91 28.42 1.79
CA CYS A 549 -6.50 28.60 0.46
C CYS A 549 -6.63 30.08 0.10
N THR A 550 -7.09 30.89 1.06
CA THR A 550 -7.20 32.34 0.88
C THR A 550 -5.83 32.97 0.66
N ALA A 551 -4.81 32.62 1.46
CA ALA A 551 -3.44 33.10 1.29
C ALA A 551 -2.86 32.76 -0.09
N ILE A 552 -3.08 31.53 -0.57
CA ILE A 552 -2.68 31.09 -1.92
C ILE A 552 -3.35 31.97 -2.98
N MET A 553 -4.65 32.25 -2.84
CA MET A 553 -5.40 33.08 -3.77
C MET A 553 -4.89 34.54 -3.78
N ILE A 554 -4.55 35.10 -2.61
CA ILE A 554 -3.94 36.43 -2.52
C ILE A 554 -2.55 36.44 -3.16
N SER A 555 -1.74 35.39 -2.98
CA SER A 555 -0.43 35.27 -3.64
C SER A 555 -0.56 35.14 -5.16
N ALA A 556 -1.61 34.50 -5.67
CA ALA A 556 -1.91 34.45 -7.10
C ALA A 556 -2.20 35.86 -7.67
N TYR A 557 -2.99 36.68 -6.94
CA TYR A 557 -3.23 38.07 -7.32
C TYR A 557 -1.98 38.96 -7.19
N GLU A 558 -1.14 38.71 -6.19
CA GLU A 558 0.15 39.40 -6.00
C GLU A 558 1.03 39.28 -7.25
N LYS A 559 1.18 38.07 -7.80
CA LYS A 559 2.01 37.82 -9.00
C LYS A 559 1.59 38.61 -10.24
N LYS A 560 0.32 38.97 -10.35
CA LYS A 560 -0.22 39.84 -11.42
C LYS A 560 -0.44 41.29 -10.97
N ASN A 561 -0.03 41.61 -9.75
CA ASN A 561 -0.21 42.90 -9.10
C ASN A 561 -1.68 43.40 -9.08
N GLU A 562 -2.63 42.49 -8.90
CA GLU A 562 -4.08 42.77 -8.94
C GLU A 562 -4.66 43.09 -7.55
N LEU A 563 -4.11 44.09 -6.85
CA LEU A 563 -4.46 44.39 -5.44
C LEU A 563 -5.95 44.69 -5.21
N ASP A 564 -6.59 45.41 -6.13
CA ASP A 564 -8.02 45.73 -6.01
C ASP A 564 -8.93 44.48 -6.02
N ARG A 565 -8.54 43.42 -6.74
CA ARG A 565 -9.26 42.14 -6.79
C ARG A 565 -9.02 41.32 -5.53
N ALA A 566 -7.77 41.29 -5.04
CA ALA A 566 -7.41 40.67 -3.78
C ALA A 566 -8.21 41.26 -2.60
N LEU A 567 -8.25 42.60 -2.49
CA LEU A 567 -9.04 43.29 -1.47
C LEU A 567 -10.54 43.07 -1.63
N HIS A 568 -11.04 42.97 -2.87
CA HIS A 568 -12.44 42.67 -3.11
C HIS A 568 -12.82 41.27 -2.63
N LEU A 569 -11.98 40.26 -2.89
CA LEU A 569 -12.16 38.90 -2.40
C LEU A 569 -12.19 38.87 -0.87
N LEU A 570 -11.23 39.51 -0.20
CA LEU A 570 -11.19 39.54 1.28
C LEU A 570 -12.44 40.20 1.87
N LEU A 571 -12.90 41.32 1.29
CA LEU A 571 -14.14 41.96 1.72
C LEU A 571 -15.39 41.12 1.45
N GLN A 572 -15.36 40.25 0.43
CA GLN A 572 -16.44 39.30 0.17
C GLN A 572 -16.44 38.20 1.24
N LEU A 573 -15.29 37.57 1.49
CA LEU A 573 -15.13 36.52 2.49
C LEU A 573 -15.46 37.03 3.90
N GLU A 574 -15.06 38.26 4.25
CA GLU A 574 -15.40 38.89 5.54
C GLU A 574 -16.92 39.03 5.72
N LYS A 575 -17.68 39.35 4.66
CA LYS A 575 -19.16 39.40 4.74
C LYS A 575 -19.78 38.02 4.95
N GLU A 576 -19.10 36.97 4.49
CA GLU A 576 -19.50 35.57 4.65
C GLU A 576 -19.06 35.01 6.02
N GLY A 577 -18.42 35.84 6.87
CA GLY A 577 -18.00 35.49 8.22
C GLY A 577 -16.59 34.87 8.30
N PHE A 578 -15.79 34.95 7.24
CA PHE A 578 -14.39 34.52 7.27
C PHE A 578 -13.51 35.59 7.91
N GLU A 579 -12.67 35.18 8.86
CA GLU A 579 -11.65 36.02 9.47
C GLU A 579 -10.28 35.61 8.94
N PRO A 580 -9.55 36.51 8.24
CA PRO A 580 -8.21 36.20 7.76
C PRO A 580 -7.28 35.85 8.92
N GLY A 581 -6.51 34.76 8.75
CA GLY A 581 -5.51 34.31 9.68
C GLY A 581 -4.10 34.75 9.29
N ILE A 582 -3.11 34.09 9.89
CA ILE A 582 -1.71 34.48 9.79
C ILE A 582 -1.15 34.22 8.39
N ALA A 583 -1.58 33.16 7.69
CA ALA A 583 -1.09 32.89 6.34
C ALA A 583 -1.53 34.01 5.39
N THR A 584 -2.80 34.42 5.43
CA THR A 584 -3.31 35.51 4.60
C THR A 584 -2.65 36.84 4.96
N TYR A 585 -2.51 37.16 6.25
CA TYR A 585 -1.83 38.39 6.68
C TYR A 585 -0.35 38.39 6.33
N SER A 586 0.35 37.25 6.39
CA SER A 586 1.76 37.15 5.99
C SER A 586 1.97 37.54 4.54
N VAL A 587 1.12 37.02 3.63
CA VAL A 587 1.19 37.35 2.19
C VAL A 587 0.88 38.83 1.96
N LEU A 588 -0.13 39.38 2.66
CA LEU A 588 -0.46 40.80 2.54
C LEU A 588 0.65 41.72 3.07
N VAL A 589 1.29 41.36 4.19
CA VAL A 589 2.43 42.13 4.74
C VAL A 589 3.60 42.11 3.77
N ASP A 590 3.93 40.95 3.19
CA ASP A 590 4.99 40.86 2.19
C ASP A 590 4.68 41.74 0.96
N TRP A 591 3.47 41.61 0.40
CA TRP A 591 3.07 42.35 -0.79
C TRP A 591 2.98 43.87 -0.54
N LEU A 592 2.32 44.31 0.53
CA LEU A 592 2.24 45.74 0.88
C LEU A 592 3.62 46.30 1.23
N GLY A 593 4.50 45.49 1.83
CA GLY A 593 5.89 45.86 2.08
C GLY A 593 6.69 46.09 0.79
N LYS A 594 6.49 45.25 -0.24
CA LYS A 594 7.05 45.46 -1.58
C LYS A 594 6.55 46.78 -2.20
N LEU A 595 5.29 47.14 -1.94
CA LEU A 595 4.67 48.40 -2.38
C LEU A 595 5.04 49.63 -1.49
N GLN A 596 5.82 49.44 -0.43
CA GLN A 596 6.23 50.50 0.51
C GLN A 596 5.06 51.19 1.25
N LEU A 597 3.99 50.45 1.50
CA LEU A 597 2.83 50.90 2.29
C LEU A 597 3.05 50.61 3.78
N VAL A 598 3.91 51.40 4.42
CA VAL A 598 4.42 51.17 5.79
C VAL A 598 3.29 51.19 6.83
N ASP A 599 2.42 52.21 6.77
CA ASP A 599 1.35 52.40 7.77
C ASP A 599 0.35 51.23 7.75
N GLU A 600 0.01 50.74 6.55
CA GLU A 600 -0.88 49.60 6.38
C GLU A 600 -0.23 48.30 6.85
N VAL A 601 1.07 48.09 6.60
CA VAL A 601 1.80 46.94 7.13
C VAL A 601 1.80 46.95 8.66
N GLU A 602 2.05 48.10 9.30
CA GLU A 602 2.04 48.21 10.77
C GLU A 602 0.66 47.90 11.37
N GLN A 603 -0.42 48.32 10.71
CA GLN A 603 -1.79 47.96 11.10
C GLN A 603 -2.02 46.44 11.01
N MET A 604 -1.49 45.79 9.98
CA MET A 604 -1.58 44.34 9.81
C MET A 604 -0.76 43.57 10.85
N LEU A 605 0.42 44.06 11.22
CA LEU A 605 1.20 43.50 12.33
C LEU A 605 0.43 43.59 13.66
N GLY A 606 -0.29 44.70 13.89
CA GLY A 606 -1.17 44.85 15.05
C GLY A 606 -2.27 43.78 15.10
N LYS A 607 -2.82 43.38 13.94
CA LYS A 607 -3.79 42.28 13.85
C LYS A 607 -3.16 40.92 14.11
N ILE A 608 -1.96 40.65 13.56
CA ILE A 608 -1.22 39.40 13.83
C ILE A 608 -0.92 39.27 15.33
N ALA A 609 -0.51 40.36 15.99
CA ALA A 609 -0.26 40.36 17.42
C ALA A 609 -1.53 40.09 18.26
N GLN A 610 -2.71 40.53 17.80
CA GLN A 610 -3.99 40.24 18.45
C GLN A 610 -4.41 38.77 18.37
N LEU A 611 -3.94 38.05 17.35
CA LEU A 611 -4.15 36.59 17.23
C LEU A 611 -3.30 35.79 18.22
N GLY A 612 -2.35 36.41 18.92
CA GLY A 612 -1.57 35.78 20.00
C GLY A 612 -0.38 34.94 19.51
N GLU A 613 -0.07 34.95 18.22
CA GLU A 613 1.03 34.18 17.64
C GLU A 613 2.23 35.06 17.27
N ALA A 614 3.43 34.50 17.38
CA ALA A 614 4.66 35.18 16.99
C ALA A 614 4.71 35.35 15.46
N PRO A 615 5.11 36.53 14.93
CA PRO A 615 5.21 36.73 13.49
C PRO A 615 6.16 35.71 12.84
N PRO A 616 5.75 35.02 11.77
CA PRO A 616 6.61 34.10 11.02
C PRO A 616 7.93 34.76 10.60
N LEU A 617 9.00 33.98 10.50
CA LEU A 617 10.34 34.47 10.09
C LEU A 617 10.28 35.22 8.75
N LYS A 618 9.47 34.72 7.81
CA LYS A 618 9.29 35.34 6.49
C LYS A 618 8.68 36.74 6.54
N ILE A 619 7.88 37.03 7.56
CA ILE A 619 7.41 38.41 7.82
C ILE A 619 8.59 39.29 8.24
N GLN A 620 9.49 38.82 9.11
CA GLN A 620 10.65 39.60 9.55
C GLN A 620 11.59 39.96 8.39
N VAL A 621 11.81 39.04 7.45
CA VAL A 621 12.56 39.30 6.20
C VAL A 621 11.91 40.44 5.42
N SER A 622 10.58 40.35 5.24
CA SER A 622 9.79 41.35 4.51
C SER A 622 9.79 42.73 5.19
N LEU A 623 9.73 42.74 6.53
CA LEU A 623 9.79 43.97 7.34
C LEU A 623 11.17 44.61 7.30
N CYS A 624 12.24 43.83 7.37
CA CYS A 624 13.60 44.34 7.27
C CYS A 624 13.81 45.03 5.91
N ASP A 625 13.49 44.33 4.81
CA ASP A 625 13.54 44.89 3.45
C ASP A 625 12.68 46.15 3.30
N MET A 626 11.47 46.17 3.87
CA MET A 626 10.59 47.34 3.83
C MET A 626 11.12 48.53 4.65
N TYR A 627 11.46 48.34 5.93
CA TYR A 627 11.95 49.42 6.79
C TYR A 627 13.29 49.98 6.32
N SER A 628 14.17 49.13 5.77
CA SER A 628 15.42 49.56 5.17
C SER A 628 15.17 50.48 3.97
N ARG A 629 14.30 50.07 3.03
CA ARG A 629 13.95 50.93 1.87
C ARG A 629 13.24 52.22 2.26
N ALA A 630 12.45 52.20 3.34
CA ALA A 630 11.79 53.38 3.88
C ALA A 630 12.73 54.30 4.70
N GLY A 631 13.95 53.87 5.01
CA GLY A 631 14.91 54.63 5.81
C GLY A 631 14.59 54.68 7.32
N ILE A 632 13.74 53.77 7.82
CA ILE A 632 13.34 53.73 9.24
C ILE A 632 14.37 52.90 10.03
N GLU A 633 15.50 53.53 10.35
CA GLU A 633 16.70 52.90 10.92
C GLU A 633 16.41 52.02 12.16
N LYS A 634 15.72 52.55 13.18
CA LYS A 634 15.48 51.81 14.42
C LYS A 634 14.72 50.50 14.22
N LYS A 635 13.66 50.53 13.39
CA LYS A 635 12.83 49.35 13.12
C LYS A 635 13.54 48.38 12.17
N ALA A 636 14.29 48.90 11.19
CA ALA A 636 15.11 48.08 10.30
C ALA A 636 16.17 47.29 11.08
N LEU A 637 16.90 47.94 11.98
CA LEU A 637 17.91 47.28 12.83
C LEU A 637 17.29 46.29 13.83
N GLN A 638 16.10 46.57 14.35
CA GLN A 638 15.37 45.63 15.21
C GLN A 638 14.99 44.35 14.45
N ALA A 639 14.41 44.49 13.26
CA ALA A 639 14.08 43.35 12.40
C ALA A 639 15.35 42.57 12.00
N LEU A 640 16.44 43.29 11.69
CA LEU A 640 17.73 42.70 11.35
C LEU A 640 18.32 41.89 12.51
N GLY A 641 18.28 42.41 13.74
CA GLY A 641 18.76 41.69 14.92
C GLY A 641 17.99 40.38 15.15
N VAL A 642 16.67 40.36 14.92
CA VAL A 642 15.88 39.12 14.98
C VAL A 642 16.31 38.12 13.91
N LEU A 643 16.58 38.59 12.69
CA LEU A 643 17.04 37.74 11.58
C LEU A 643 18.44 37.16 11.83
N GLU A 644 19.36 37.96 12.39
CA GLU A 644 20.71 37.51 12.75
C GLU A 644 20.68 36.39 13.81
N THR A 645 19.76 36.45 14.79
CA THR A 645 19.60 35.36 15.78
C THR A 645 19.07 34.06 15.19
N LYS A 646 18.41 34.11 14.02
CA LYS A 646 17.79 32.97 13.34
C LYS A 646 18.43 32.69 11.98
N LYS A 647 19.70 33.07 11.81
CA LYS A 647 20.43 32.97 10.55
C LYS A 647 20.44 31.57 9.95
N ASP A 648 20.45 30.52 10.78
CA ASP A 648 20.54 29.12 10.33
C ASP A 648 19.25 28.63 9.64
N LEU A 649 18.17 29.41 9.73
CA LEU A 649 16.87 29.12 9.12
C LEU A 649 16.59 29.94 7.85
N LEU A 650 17.51 30.84 7.45
CA LEU A 650 17.33 31.71 6.28
C LEU A 650 17.80 31.00 5.00
N ALA A 651 16.99 31.09 3.95
CA ALA A 651 17.39 30.62 2.63
C ALA A 651 18.24 31.68 1.90
N GLN A 652 18.95 31.26 0.84
CA GLN A 652 19.71 32.18 -0.02
C GLN A 652 18.85 33.37 -0.50
N GLU A 653 17.62 33.12 -0.94
CA GLU A 653 16.68 34.14 -1.41
C GLU A 653 16.36 35.20 -0.33
N ASP A 654 16.28 34.76 0.94
CA ASP A 654 15.99 35.65 2.06
C ASP A 654 17.19 36.58 2.32
N PHE A 655 18.40 36.05 2.31
CA PHE A 655 19.63 36.85 2.43
C PHE A 655 19.76 37.87 1.30
N GLU A 656 19.59 37.44 0.05
CA GLU A 656 19.67 38.33 -1.11
C GLU A 656 18.67 39.47 -1.00
N ARG A 657 17.43 39.17 -0.60
CA ARG A 657 16.38 40.19 -0.41
C ARG A 657 16.74 41.19 0.68
N ILE A 658 17.24 40.73 1.84
CA ILE A 658 17.66 41.59 2.94
C ILE A 658 18.79 42.52 2.49
N ILE A 659 19.82 41.98 1.85
CA ILE A 659 20.98 42.74 1.39
C ILE A 659 20.56 43.79 0.35
N GLN A 660 19.71 43.43 -0.61
CA GLN A 660 19.16 44.38 -1.58
C GLN A 660 18.35 45.50 -0.91
N GLY A 661 17.52 45.17 0.09
CA GLY A 661 16.76 46.14 0.86
C GLY A 661 17.66 47.13 1.61
N LEU A 662 18.70 46.62 2.28
CA LEU A 662 19.70 47.41 3.00
C LEU A 662 20.50 48.33 2.06
N ILE A 663 20.93 47.84 0.90
CA ILE A 663 21.62 48.65 -0.11
C ILE A 663 20.72 49.79 -0.59
N LYS A 664 19.46 49.52 -0.92
CA LYS A 664 18.49 50.54 -1.34
C LYS A 664 18.19 51.56 -0.23
N GLY A 665 18.25 51.12 1.02
CA GLY A 665 18.14 51.96 2.22
C GLY A 665 19.40 52.73 2.62
N ASN A 666 20.50 52.58 1.87
CA ASN A 666 21.82 53.15 2.18
C ASN A 666 22.46 52.64 3.49
N PHE A 667 22.07 51.46 3.98
CA PHE A 667 22.65 50.76 5.12
C PHE A 667 23.82 49.85 4.65
N VAL A 668 24.85 50.47 4.07
CA VAL A 668 25.93 49.74 3.36
C VAL A 668 26.77 48.87 4.29
N GLN A 669 27.01 49.29 5.53
CA GLN A 669 27.81 48.52 6.50
C GLN A 669 27.07 47.26 6.95
N GLU A 670 25.78 47.37 7.24
CA GLU A 670 24.90 46.25 7.57
C GLU A 670 24.78 45.29 6.38
N ALA A 671 24.63 45.82 5.15
CA ALA A 671 24.56 45.00 3.94
C ALA A 671 25.84 44.16 3.75
N GLN A 672 27.02 44.74 3.98
CA GLN A 672 28.30 44.01 3.91
C GLN A 672 28.43 42.95 5.02
N ARG A 673 27.93 43.24 6.22
CA ARG A 673 27.93 42.30 7.35
C ARG A 673 27.08 41.07 7.05
N ILE A 674 25.85 41.28 6.55
CA ILE A 674 24.93 40.19 6.19
C ILE A 674 25.44 39.42 4.97
N HIS A 675 26.06 40.09 4.00
CA HIS A 675 26.71 39.41 2.88
C HIS A 675 27.79 38.44 3.33
N LYS A 676 28.65 38.86 4.27
CA LYS A 676 29.66 37.96 4.84
C LYS A 676 29.02 36.79 5.58
N LEU A 677 27.94 37.04 6.31
CA LEU A 677 27.18 35.98 6.99
C LEU A 677 26.60 34.95 6.02
N MET A 678 26.15 35.39 4.85
CA MET A 678 25.64 34.53 3.78
C MET A 678 26.77 33.66 3.18
N GLU A 679 27.96 34.24 2.96
CA GLU A 679 29.15 33.51 2.50
C GLU A 679 29.63 32.48 3.53
N ASP A 680 29.62 32.84 4.82
CA ASP A 680 30.00 31.95 5.93
C ASP A 680 29.08 30.72 6.04
N GLN A 681 27.83 30.82 5.55
CA GLN A 681 26.88 29.69 5.49
C GLN A 681 27.02 28.85 4.20
N GLY A 682 27.96 29.19 3.32
CA GLY A 682 28.22 28.45 2.08
C GLY A 682 27.27 28.80 0.93
N PHE A 683 26.48 29.87 1.04
CA PHE A 683 25.63 30.34 -0.06
C PHE A 683 26.43 31.17 -1.05
N THR A 684 26.08 31.05 -2.34
CA THR A 684 26.70 31.83 -3.41
C THR A 684 25.93 33.13 -3.66
N THR A 685 26.62 34.15 -4.15
CA THR A 685 26.03 35.47 -4.41
C THR A 685 25.50 35.54 -5.84
N SER A 686 24.24 35.95 -6.03
CA SER A 686 23.71 36.19 -7.38
C SER A 686 24.49 37.31 -8.11
N GLU A 687 24.64 37.18 -9.43
CA GLU A 687 25.36 38.17 -10.25
C GLU A 687 24.79 39.59 -10.10
N SER A 688 23.45 39.69 -9.99
CA SER A 688 22.75 40.96 -9.73
C SER A 688 23.13 41.59 -8.39
N LEU A 689 23.33 40.79 -7.35
CA LEU A 689 23.73 41.26 -6.03
C LEU A 689 25.19 41.71 -6.03
N ASN A 690 26.07 40.94 -6.70
CA ASN A 690 27.48 41.29 -6.86
C ASN A 690 27.65 42.64 -7.56
N ILE A 691 26.92 42.90 -8.64
CA ILE A 691 26.94 44.19 -9.34
C ILE A 691 26.48 45.32 -8.40
N SER A 692 25.40 45.10 -7.64
CA SER A 692 24.87 46.09 -6.69
C SER A 692 25.87 46.42 -5.57
N LEU A 693 26.57 45.40 -5.05
CA LEU A 693 27.60 45.57 -4.03
C LEU A 693 28.86 46.25 -4.58
N MET A 694 29.29 45.92 -5.81
CA MET A 694 30.41 46.60 -6.47
C MET A 694 30.10 48.08 -6.73
N ALA A 695 28.87 48.41 -7.15
CA ALA A 695 28.43 49.79 -7.31
C ALA A 695 28.53 50.56 -5.98
N THR A 696 28.07 50.00 -4.86
CA THR A 696 28.20 50.66 -3.56
C THR A 696 29.66 50.88 -3.12
N LYS A 697 30.58 49.97 -3.47
CA LYS A 697 32.03 50.14 -3.22
C LYS A 697 32.65 51.24 -4.10
N ALA A 698 32.20 51.37 -5.35
CA ALA A 698 32.68 52.40 -6.27
C ALA A 698 32.16 53.81 -5.95
N PHE A 699 30.92 53.95 -5.46
CA PHE A 699 30.34 55.25 -5.08
C PHE A 699 30.68 55.65 -3.63
N GLY A 700 31.00 54.70 -2.75
CA GLY A 700 31.40 54.94 -1.36
C GLY A 700 32.72 55.70 -1.20
N THR A 701 33.57 55.75 -2.23
CA THR A 701 34.79 56.58 -2.25
C THR A 701 34.53 58.04 -2.63
N SER A 702 33.31 58.40 -3.05
CA SER A 702 32.95 59.74 -3.53
C SER A 702 32.00 60.55 -2.63
N SER A 703 31.40 59.95 -1.59
CA SER A 703 30.36 60.60 -0.77
C SER A 703 30.69 60.77 0.73
N SER A 704 31.96 60.96 1.10
CA SER A 704 32.32 61.34 2.47
C SER A 704 31.92 62.77 2.88
N ASN A 705 31.19 63.51 2.05
CA ASN A 705 30.74 64.87 2.36
C ASN A 705 29.36 65.17 1.77
N ARG A 706 28.28 64.71 2.42
CA ARG A 706 26.99 65.43 2.51
C ARG A 706 26.04 64.70 3.46
N ARG A 707 26.03 65.16 4.72
CA ARG A 707 24.91 64.96 5.65
C ARG A 707 23.65 65.60 5.04
N PRO A 708 22.52 64.91 4.88
CA PRO A 708 21.23 65.58 4.76
C PRO A 708 20.75 65.94 6.16
N GLY A 709 20.56 67.23 6.41
CA GLY A 709 20.06 67.75 7.66
C GLY A 709 18.62 67.31 7.93
N LYS A 710 18.32 67.15 9.22
CA LYS A 710 16.98 67.00 9.79
C LYS A 710 15.95 67.90 9.09
N ARG A 711 14.87 67.31 8.61
CA ARG A 711 13.51 67.84 8.75
C ARG A 711 12.50 66.71 8.67
#